data_AF-A0A850BCA2-F1
#
_entry.id   AF-A0A850BCA2-F1
#
_cell.length_a   1.000
_cell.length_b   1.000
_cell.length_c   1.000
_cell.angle_alpha   90.00
_cell.angle_beta   90.00
_cell.angle_gamma   90.00
#
_symmetry.space_group_name_H-M   'P 1'
#
loop_
_entity.id
_entity.type
_entity.pdbx_description
1 polymer ?
#
loop_
_entity_poly.entity_id
_entity_poly.type
_entity_poly.pdbx_seq_one_letter_code
_entity_poly.pdbx_strand_id
1 'polypeptide(L)'
;MRTSSRTAIFFSVALCALGCGPSGAPNPFGFDPGFIEPDAGVDAGDDGGIPEGSDPELGGPCVDDGQCDDGVPCTFDECDEELLLCRFSPDDSTCQNGLFCDGVERCFTKIGCIPGVPVGCSDPTPCTIDACDEATKTCVHIPRDADEDGDVDGHCSGGNDCDDFDPSVSSLAPEVCGNKKDDDCDLVTDEAACTAPAHDTCSDPLEITAPGTYVMDTAGASFHYATSCASGDQALLRDVVAAVVLPAGPPLDVEVTARTTFVDVSVALAGLCGDASSELACGPTFPDGKSAKVAKLRGRSLGDAMKETAYPLYVTTGQTTAVTLEVAYLPAEPKPLNETCGSADPLLPGVPVKAQIIDAAKDLGSACETALGDLVWSFELLQPSNVDVFAASVDGDGDPVLSLRGPGCSLPEDEIVCQAGETAHVFWQSLPAGTYYVGLSATAPTTALMTLEVSPPTAPPLDDNCASAPPIAPNTTIDVPLAGHQDDTGICLPGMVDAAYELVLPEASDVLLVERISQGDTGAIGLSKPGCADASDKVMCAWDADSPIRAAKHAVPAGSYRVVAESALGQPVQVTAFVRKAVAPTLVVFAESCADAFEIPETGGFFQGTTANAIPHYNAGCDQGGVDEGGAPDQMLKLTLASPKRVVLDMAGSGYSTLLDVRKGPACPGAEVTQGCAVGYNPSRSFLDLKLDAGVYFIQIDGYAMDAGPWFLDVRVVDL
;
A
#
# COMPACT_ATOMS: atom_id res chain seq x y z
N MET A 1 33.65 -47.53 20.87
CA MET A 1 34.75 -46.97 21.71
C MET A 1 34.86 -45.49 21.39
N ARG A 2 34.59 -44.65 22.40
CA ARG A 2 34.99 -43.23 22.59
C ARG A 2 34.60 -42.19 21.51
N THR A 3 34.00 -41.03 21.80
CA THR A 3 33.45 -40.42 23.03
C THR A 3 32.68 -39.15 22.62
N SER A 4 31.62 -38.86 23.37
CA SER A 4 30.84 -37.62 23.44
C SER A 4 31.66 -36.39 23.84
N SER A 5 31.28 -35.19 23.36
CA SER A 5 31.37 -33.96 24.16
C SER A 5 30.26 -32.99 23.78
N ARG A 6 29.52 -32.55 24.82
CA ARG A 6 28.46 -31.55 24.84
C ARG A 6 29.06 -30.14 24.77
N THR A 7 28.34 -29.21 24.14
CA THR A 7 28.49 -27.76 24.42
C THR A 7 27.09 -27.13 24.41
N ALA A 8 26.75 -26.50 25.53
CA ALA A 8 25.51 -25.77 25.77
C ALA A 8 25.55 -24.40 25.09
N ILE A 9 24.44 -23.96 24.53
CA ILE A 9 24.23 -22.58 24.09
C ILE A 9 23.01 -22.04 24.86
N PHE A 10 23.28 -21.04 25.69
CA PHE A 10 22.30 -20.22 26.38
C PHE A 10 21.60 -19.32 25.36
N PHE A 11 20.27 -19.47 25.22
CA PHE A 11 19.43 -18.46 24.59
C PHE A 11 18.98 -17.49 25.68
N SER A 12 19.43 -16.23 25.59
CA SER A 12 18.88 -15.14 26.38
C SER A 12 17.90 -14.38 25.49
N VAL A 13 16.65 -14.38 25.92
CA VAL A 13 15.56 -13.56 25.40
C VAL A 13 15.77 -12.13 25.90
N ALA A 14 15.69 -11.15 25.01
CA ALA A 14 15.57 -9.74 25.36
C ALA A 14 14.56 -9.06 24.44
N LEU A 15 13.39 -8.80 25.03
CA LEU A 15 12.35 -7.82 24.69
C LEU A 15 12.82 -6.67 23.78
N CYS A 16 12.08 -6.42 22.70
CA CYS A 16 11.96 -5.09 22.10
C CYS A 16 10.53 -4.58 22.31
N ALA A 17 10.44 -3.49 23.05
CA ALA A 17 9.26 -2.67 23.19
C ALA A 17 8.99 -1.96 21.86
N LEU A 18 7.79 -2.13 21.33
CA LEU A 18 7.25 -1.32 20.25
C LEU A 18 6.97 0.09 20.79
N GLY A 19 7.85 1.03 20.48
CA GLY A 19 7.58 2.45 20.63
C GLY A 19 6.59 2.88 19.56
N CYS A 20 5.34 3.11 19.95
CA CYS A 20 4.37 3.82 19.11
C CYS A 20 4.83 5.28 18.95
N GLY A 21 5.33 5.63 17.77
CA GLY A 21 5.27 7.00 17.28
C GLY A 21 3.81 7.36 16.96
N PRO A 22 3.36 8.60 17.20
CA PRO A 22 1.96 8.96 17.07
C PRO A 22 1.54 8.92 15.61
N SER A 23 0.72 7.93 15.26
CA SER A 23 -0.10 7.96 14.06
C SER A 23 -1.17 9.03 14.25
N GLY A 24 -0.93 10.21 13.67
CA GLY A 24 -1.93 11.26 13.56
C GLY A 24 -3.03 10.84 12.61
N ALA A 25 -3.97 10.02 13.08
CA ALA A 25 -5.29 9.95 12.48
C ALA A 25 -5.92 11.35 12.56
N PRO A 26 -6.51 11.87 11.47
CA PRO A 26 -7.16 13.18 11.51
C PRO A 26 -8.34 13.12 12.49
N ASN A 27 -8.19 13.82 13.61
CA ASN A 27 -9.28 14.04 14.56
C ASN A 27 -10.38 14.86 13.85
N PRO A 28 -11.64 14.38 13.78
CA PRO A 28 -12.75 15.12 13.18
C PRO A 28 -13.21 16.34 14.01
N PHE A 29 -12.60 16.57 15.17
CA PHE A 29 -12.84 17.73 16.04
C PHE A 29 -11.54 18.52 16.20
N GLY A 30 -11.29 19.44 15.28
CA GLY A 30 -10.15 20.36 15.37
C GLY A 30 -10.32 21.37 16.50
N PHE A 31 -9.27 21.55 17.32
CA PHE A 31 -8.66 22.82 17.71
C PHE A 31 -7.53 22.54 18.73
N ASP A 32 -6.28 22.66 18.28
CA ASP A 32 -5.08 22.71 19.14
C ASP A 32 -4.58 24.17 19.15
N PRO A 33 -4.52 24.87 20.30
CA PRO A 33 -4.17 26.29 20.35
C PRO A 33 -2.65 26.46 20.33
N GLY A 34 -2.06 26.35 19.14
CA GLY A 34 -0.67 26.70 18.85
C GLY A 34 -0.55 28.07 18.20
N PHE A 35 0.11 28.99 18.92
CA PHE A 35 0.54 30.33 18.49
C PHE A 35 0.89 30.47 17.00
N ILE A 36 0.20 31.39 16.29
CA ILE A 36 0.67 31.96 15.03
C ILE A 36 0.59 33.49 15.11
N GLU A 37 1.75 34.14 15.00
CA GLU A 37 1.88 35.55 14.64
C GLU A 37 1.42 35.73 13.18
N PRO A 38 0.61 36.76 12.82
CA PRO A 38 0.34 37.05 11.43
C PRO A 38 1.16 38.25 10.96
N ASP A 39 1.95 38.03 9.91
CA ASP A 39 2.46 39.10 9.05
C ASP A 39 1.83 38.98 7.65
N ALA A 40 1.37 40.13 7.15
CA ALA A 40 1.04 40.51 5.77
C ALA A 40 -0.20 39.91 5.05
N GLY A 41 -1.26 40.73 4.99
CA GLY A 41 -1.55 41.51 3.77
C GLY A 41 -2.70 41.05 2.86
N VAL A 42 -3.91 41.57 3.10
CA VAL A 42 -4.90 41.83 2.04
C VAL A 42 -5.72 43.08 2.36
N ASP A 43 -5.88 43.94 1.36
CA ASP A 43 -6.48 45.28 1.41
C ASP A 43 -7.98 45.21 1.05
N ALA A 44 -8.86 45.56 1.98
CA ALA A 44 -10.25 45.97 1.69
C ALA A 44 -10.94 46.62 2.90
N GLY A 45 -11.31 47.89 2.74
CA GLY A 45 -12.58 48.42 3.26
C GLY A 45 -12.60 48.96 4.69
N ASP A 46 -12.39 50.28 4.77
CA ASP A 46 -12.77 51.19 5.86
C ASP A 46 -14.14 50.88 6.50
N ASP A 47 -14.13 50.36 7.74
CA ASP A 47 -15.10 50.76 8.78
C ASP A 47 -14.48 50.62 10.19
N GLY A 48 -14.47 51.73 10.92
CA GLY A 48 -14.18 51.93 12.35
C GLY A 48 -13.40 50.85 13.13
N GLY A 49 -12.08 51.00 13.21
CA GLY A 49 -11.25 50.29 14.18
C GLY A 49 -11.66 50.58 15.63
N ILE A 50 -12.06 49.54 16.36
CA ILE A 50 -12.28 49.59 17.82
C ILE A 50 -10.88 49.64 18.48
N PRO A 51 -10.61 50.57 19.42
CA PRO A 51 -9.29 50.69 20.04
C PRO A 51 -8.95 49.46 20.89
N GLU A 52 -7.68 49.02 20.82
CA GLU A 52 -7.16 47.98 21.73
C GLU A 52 -7.36 48.41 23.20
N GLY A 53 -8.11 47.60 23.94
CA GLY A 53 -8.57 47.90 25.30
C GLY A 53 -10.08 48.16 25.43
N SER A 54 -10.87 48.01 24.37
CA SER A 54 -12.34 48.02 24.46
C SER A 54 -12.85 46.82 25.25
N ASP A 55 -13.65 47.11 26.28
CA ASP A 55 -14.44 46.12 27.00
C ASP A 55 -15.26 45.27 25.98
N PRO A 56 -15.03 43.95 25.90
CA PRO A 56 -15.73 43.08 24.95
C PRO A 56 -17.23 42.95 25.23
N GLU A 57 -17.69 43.49 26.37
CA GLU A 57 -19.10 43.59 26.76
C GLU A 57 -19.72 44.94 26.38
N LEU A 58 -19.01 45.84 25.67
CA LEU A 58 -19.53 47.15 25.25
C LEU A 58 -19.72 47.24 23.73
N GLY A 59 -20.88 47.76 23.34
CA GLY A 59 -21.31 47.96 21.96
C GLY A 59 -21.42 49.43 21.54
N GLY A 60 -22.20 49.65 20.48
CA GLY A 60 -22.45 50.99 19.93
C GLY A 60 -23.31 51.88 20.85
N PRO A 61 -23.48 53.17 20.50
CA PRO A 61 -24.30 54.09 21.27
C PRO A 61 -25.80 53.77 21.22
N CYS A 62 -26.49 53.96 22.34
CA CYS A 62 -27.92 53.66 22.50
C CYS A 62 -28.66 54.77 23.27
N VAL A 63 -30.00 54.76 23.15
CA VAL A 63 -30.90 55.58 23.98
C VAL A 63 -31.97 54.75 24.71
N ASP A 64 -32.18 53.50 24.31
CA ASP A 64 -33.00 52.50 25.01
C ASP A 64 -32.53 51.07 24.70
N ASP A 65 -32.92 50.10 25.53
CA ASP A 65 -32.49 48.69 25.43
C ASP A 65 -32.86 48.04 24.08
N GLY A 66 -33.94 48.50 23.43
CA GLY A 66 -34.42 47.93 22.17
C GLY A 66 -33.46 48.15 20.99
N GLN A 67 -32.42 48.97 21.18
CA GLN A 67 -31.39 49.25 20.21
C GLN A 67 -30.10 48.45 20.42
N CYS A 68 -30.05 47.63 21.48
CA CYS A 68 -28.85 46.92 21.91
C CYS A 68 -28.86 45.43 21.60
N ASP A 69 -29.85 44.90 20.89
CA ASP A 69 -29.86 43.49 20.45
C ASP A 69 -28.62 43.19 19.59
N ASP A 70 -27.67 42.42 20.13
CA ASP A 70 -26.44 42.03 19.44
C ASP A 70 -26.60 40.74 18.62
N GLY A 71 -27.79 40.14 18.65
CA GLY A 71 -28.10 38.89 17.98
C GLY A 71 -27.52 37.64 18.63
N VAL A 72 -26.91 37.75 19.83
CA VAL A 72 -26.39 36.64 20.61
C VAL A 72 -27.42 36.25 21.69
N PRO A 73 -28.10 35.11 21.60
CA PRO A 73 -29.24 34.82 22.48
C PRO A 73 -28.91 34.66 23.97
N CYS A 74 -27.63 34.50 24.31
CA CYS A 74 -27.19 34.27 25.68
C CYS A 74 -26.62 35.50 26.37
N THR A 75 -26.60 36.65 25.70
CA THR A 75 -26.25 37.94 26.31
C THR A 75 -27.51 38.62 26.81
N PHE A 76 -27.36 39.33 27.92
CA PHE A 76 -28.34 40.28 28.40
C PHE A 76 -27.95 41.66 27.89
N ASP A 77 -28.74 42.15 26.93
CA ASP A 77 -28.46 43.38 26.22
C ASP A 77 -29.23 44.55 26.84
N GLU A 78 -28.50 45.51 27.39
CA GLU A 78 -29.08 46.71 28.00
C GLU A 78 -28.36 48.00 27.56
N CYS A 79 -29.09 49.11 27.56
CA CYS A 79 -28.51 50.41 27.33
C CYS A 79 -28.01 50.99 28.65
N ASP A 80 -26.68 51.08 28.82
CA ASP A 80 -26.08 51.73 29.97
C ASP A 80 -26.29 53.25 29.86
N GLU A 81 -27.32 53.78 30.54
CA GLU A 81 -27.70 55.20 30.47
C GLU A 81 -26.60 56.15 31.00
N GLU A 82 -25.63 55.66 31.78
CA GLU A 82 -24.50 56.46 32.26
C GLU A 82 -23.42 56.60 31.19
N LEU A 83 -23.17 55.53 30.41
CA LEU A 83 -22.16 55.50 29.34
C LEU A 83 -22.73 55.85 27.97
N LEU A 84 -24.06 55.83 27.80
CA LEU A 84 -24.77 55.95 26.52
C LEU A 84 -24.28 54.95 25.47
N LEU A 85 -23.93 53.73 25.91
CA LEU A 85 -23.43 52.62 25.10
C LEU A 85 -24.19 51.34 25.46
N CYS A 86 -24.37 50.46 24.49
CA CYS A 86 -24.90 49.12 24.75
C CYS A 86 -23.93 48.30 25.59
N ARG A 87 -24.48 47.53 26.52
CA ARG A 87 -23.75 46.55 27.33
C ARG A 87 -24.33 45.16 27.07
N PHE A 88 -23.46 44.22 26.73
CA PHE A 88 -23.78 42.81 26.44
C PHE A 88 -23.21 41.96 27.59
N SER A 89 -24.02 41.72 28.63
CA SER A 89 -23.58 40.92 29.78
C SER A 89 -23.83 39.44 29.52
N PRO A 90 -22.80 38.57 29.49
CA PRO A 90 -23.01 37.14 29.24
C PRO A 90 -23.83 36.49 30.37
N ASP A 91 -24.88 35.75 29.99
CA ASP A 91 -25.72 34.95 30.89
C ASP A 91 -25.58 33.46 30.56
N ASP A 92 -24.60 32.81 31.21
CA ASP A 92 -24.33 31.37 31.09
C ASP A 92 -25.55 30.49 31.39
N SER A 93 -26.54 30.98 32.16
CA SER A 93 -27.71 30.18 32.54
C SER A 93 -28.63 29.85 31.37
N THR A 94 -28.64 30.70 30.34
CA THR A 94 -29.39 30.49 29.10
C THR A 94 -28.75 29.45 28.19
N CYS A 95 -27.45 29.20 28.37
CA CYS A 95 -26.69 28.26 27.56
C CYS A 95 -26.84 26.81 27.98
N GLN A 96 -27.30 26.53 29.20
CA GLN A 96 -27.32 25.18 29.75
C GLN A 96 -28.26 24.24 28.95
N ASN A 97 -27.68 23.39 28.12
CA ASN A 97 -28.29 22.38 27.26
C ASN A 97 -28.71 21.13 28.06
N GLY A 98 -28.25 21.01 29.31
CA GLY A 98 -28.58 19.92 30.24
C GLY A 98 -27.69 18.68 30.12
N LEU A 99 -26.70 18.70 29.23
CA LEU A 99 -25.62 17.72 29.13
C LEU A 99 -24.61 17.96 30.25
N PHE A 100 -24.19 16.88 30.88
CA PHE A 100 -23.24 16.87 31.99
C PHE A 100 -21.81 16.71 31.49
N CYS A 101 -21.58 15.84 30.50
CA CYS A 101 -20.24 15.41 30.11
C CYS A 101 -19.43 16.44 29.31
N ASP A 102 -20.08 17.34 28.59
CA ASP A 102 -19.45 18.48 27.90
C ASP A 102 -19.22 19.68 28.83
N GLY A 103 -19.57 19.54 30.11
CA GLY A 103 -19.31 20.52 31.15
C GLY A 103 -20.28 21.71 31.12
N VAL A 104 -20.12 22.60 32.10
CA VAL A 104 -20.98 23.79 32.23
C VAL A 104 -20.72 24.75 31.06
N GLU A 105 -21.71 24.89 30.18
CA GLU A 105 -21.64 25.81 29.04
C GLU A 105 -21.52 27.26 29.49
N ARG A 106 -20.83 28.05 28.67
CA ARG A 106 -20.62 29.48 28.92
C ARG A 106 -21.05 30.30 27.71
N CYS A 107 -21.59 31.48 27.99
CA CYS A 107 -21.90 32.45 26.97
C CYS A 107 -20.65 33.23 26.59
N PHE A 108 -20.27 33.18 25.31
CA PHE A 108 -19.25 34.04 24.74
C PHE A 108 -19.91 35.16 23.96
N THR A 109 -19.65 36.41 24.35
CA THR A 109 -20.34 37.62 23.88
C THR A 109 -20.29 37.87 22.36
N LYS A 110 -19.49 37.14 21.59
CA LYS A 110 -19.43 37.26 20.11
C LYS A 110 -19.77 35.99 19.36
N ILE A 111 -19.88 34.87 20.06
CA ILE A 111 -19.99 33.53 19.47
C ILE A 111 -21.32 32.87 19.88
N GLY A 112 -21.82 33.20 21.06
CA GLY A 112 -22.95 32.54 21.70
C GLY A 112 -22.52 31.46 22.67
N CYS A 113 -23.43 30.53 22.94
CA CYS A 113 -23.21 29.43 23.87
C CYS A 113 -22.15 28.47 23.34
N ILE A 114 -21.14 28.19 24.15
CA ILE A 114 -20.15 27.16 23.86
C ILE A 114 -20.14 26.11 24.98
N PRO A 115 -19.89 24.82 24.63
CA PRO A 115 -19.63 23.77 25.60
C PRO A 115 -18.54 24.16 26.62
N GLY A 116 -18.68 23.65 27.83
CA GLY A 116 -17.70 23.82 28.89
C GLY A 116 -16.43 22.99 28.66
N VAL A 117 -15.58 22.94 29.69
CA VAL A 117 -14.50 21.96 29.73
C VAL A 117 -15.13 20.59 30.02
N PRO A 118 -14.91 19.57 29.17
CA PRO A 118 -15.47 18.24 29.39
C PRO A 118 -15.10 17.69 30.78
N VAL A 119 -16.02 16.94 31.38
CA VAL A 119 -15.80 16.34 32.70
C VAL A 119 -14.69 15.29 32.59
N GLY A 120 -13.53 15.59 33.18
CA GLY A 120 -12.40 14.67 33.24
C GLY A 120 -12.67 13.55 34.22
N CYS A 121 -13.00 12.37 33.69
CA CYS A 121 -13.31 11.18 34.49
C CYS A 121 -12.11 10.26 34.71
N SER A 122 -10.91 10.60 34.24
CA SER A 122 -9.74 9.73 34.41
C SER A 122 -9.37 9.58 35.88
N ASP A 123 -9.28 8.34 36.34
CA ASP A 123 -8.76 7.97 37.65
C ASP A 123 -7.24 7.67 37.54
N PRO A 124 -6.52 7.48 38.66
CA PRO A 124 -5.07 7.27 38.64
C PRO A 124 -4.67 5.83 38.27
N THR A 125 -5.61 4.95 37.94
CA THR A 125 -5.39 3.53 37.68
C THR A 125 -5.41 3.25 36.18
N PRO A 126 -4.34 2.65 35.62
CA PRO A 126 -4.31 2.30 34.19
C PRO A 126 -5.19 1.08 33.86
N CYS A 127 -5.84 0.50 34.87
CA CYS A 127 -6.63 -0.73 34.79
C CYS A 127 -8.14 -0.48 34.69
N THR A 128 -8.54 0.77 34.44
CA THR A 128 -9.93 1.13 34.17
C THR A 128 -10.05 1.88 32.85
N ILE A 129 -11.16 1.64 32.16
CA ILE A 129 -11.62 2.48 31.07
C ILE A 129 -12.60 3.48 31.69
N ASP A 130 -12.17 4.74 31.72
CA ASP A 130 -12.90 5.81 32.39
C ASP A 130 -13.70 6.62 31.38
N ALA A 131 -15.01 6.70 31.60
CA ALA A 131 -15.91 7.44 30.73
C ALA A 131 -16.87 8.30 31.55
N CYS A 132 -17.32 9.41 30.94
CA CYS A 132 -18.42 10.18 31.48
C CYS A 132 -19.74 9.59 30.97
N ASP A 133 -20.63 9.22 31.88
CA ASP A 133 -21.97 8.71 31.57
C ASP A 133 -23.00 9.83 31.71
N GLU A 134 -23.56 10.25 30.58
CA GLU A 134 -24.56 11.30 30.51
C GLU A 134 -25.92 10.88 31.10
N ALA A 135 -26.28 9.60 31.01
CA ALA A 135 -27.56 9.11 31.49
C ALA A 135 -27.64 9.15 33.02
N THR A 136 -26.51 8.84 33.68
CA THR A 136 -26.41 8.88 35.15
C THR A 136 -25.80 10.18 35.68
N LYS A 137 -25.21 11.00 34.81
CA LYS A 137 -24.48 12.23 35.14
C LYS A 137 -23.34 11.97 36.12
N THR A 138 -22.59 10.90 35.88
CA THR A 138 -21.47 10.46 36.74
C THR A 138 -20.29 9.96 35.92
N CYS A 139 -19.12 9.89 36.54
CA CYS A 139 -17.98 9.18 35.97
C CYS A 139 -18.11 7.69 36.27
N VAL A 140 -17.97 6.88 35.22
CA VAL A 140 -17.92 5.42 35.31
C VAL A 140 -16.49 4.95 35.06
N HIS A 141 -16.07 3.99 35.87
CA HIS A 141 -14.74 3.38 35.82
C HIS A 141 -14.96 1.88 35.74
N ILE A 142 -14.88 1.32 34.54
CA ILE A 142 -15.03 -0.12 34.33
C ILE A 142 -13.65 -0.76 34.23
N PRO A 143 -13.46 -2.01 34.73
CA PRO A 143 -12.21 -2.73 34.52
C PRO A 143 -11.80 -2.73 33.05
N ARG A 144 -10.48 -2.62 32.80
CA ARG A 144 -9.92 -2.75 31.47
C ARG A 144 -10.03 -4.19 31.00
N ASP A 145 -10.59 -4.33 29.81
CA ASP A 145 -10.66 -5.52 28.98
C ASP A 145 -9.99 -5.11 27.66
N ALA A 146 -8.90 -5.78 27.30
CA ALA A 146 -7.96 -5.30 26.29
C ALA A 146 -8.37 -5.68 24.86
N ASP A 147 -9.01 -6.82 24.71
CA ASP A 147 -9.40 -7.44 23.45
C ASP A 147 -10.92 -7.67 23.33
N GLU A 148 -11.69 -7.22 24.32
CA GLU A 148 -13.15 -7.17 24.38
C GLU A 148 -13.83 -8.55 24.52
N ASP A 149 -13.15 -9.52 25.11
CA ASP A 149 -13.68 -10.87 25.37
C ASP A 149 -14.52 -10.97 26.67
N GLY A 150 -14.48 -9.92 27.51
CA GLY A 150 -15.15 -9.81 28.80
C GLY A 150 -14.31 -10.23 30.00
N ASP A 151 -13.09 -10.72 29.81
CA ASP A 151 -12.11 -10.97 30.86
C ASP A 151 -11.32 -9.69 31.17
N VAL A 152 -10.89 -9.57 32.42
CA VAL A 152 -10.13 -8.42 32.86
C VAL A 152 -8.66 -8.68 32.57
N ASP A 153 -8.00 -7.65 32.04
CA ASP A 153 -6.59 -7.66 31.67
C ASP A 153 -5.71 -8.37 32.71
N GLY A 154 -4.89 -9.33 32.26
CA GLY A 154 -4.06 -10.17 33.11
C GLY A 154 -3.01 -9.42 33.95
N HIS A 155 -2.60 -8.25 33.50
CA HIS A 155 -1.69 -7.35 34.20
C HIS A 155 -2.40 -6.51 35.27
N CYS A 156 -3.74 -6.51 35.27
CA CYS A 156 -4.57 -5.78 36.21
C CYS A 156 -4.96 -6.62 37.43
N SER A 157 -5.15 -5.94 38.57
CA SER A 157 -5.44 -6.63 39.83
C SER A 157 -6.81 -7.31 39.79
N GLY A 158 -6.82 -8.64 39.69
CA GLY A 158 -8.04 -9.44 39.62
C GLY A 158 -8.43 -9.88 38.20
N GLY A 159 -7.66 -9.50 37.19
CA GLY A 159 -7.71 -10.09 35.87
C GLY A 159 -7.00 -11.43 35.82
N ASN A 160 -7.51 -12.33 34.97
CA ASN A 160 -6.94 -13.66 34.77
C ASN A 160 -6.80 -13.99 33.27
N ASP A 161 -6.98 -13.00 32.39
CA ASP A 161 -6.66 -13.13 30.99
C ASP A 161 -5.15 -13.38 30.82
N CYS A 162 -4.79 -14.41 30.08
CA CYS A 162 -3.42 -14.82 29.85
C CYS A 162 -2.89 -14.39 28.47
N ASP A 163 -3.75 -13.85 27.58
CA ASP A 163 -3.37 -13.26 26.30
C ASP A 163 -4.30 -12.08 25.92
N ASP A 164 -4.00 -10.90 26.48
CA ASP A 164 -4.72 -9.62 26.29
C ASP A 164 -4.77 -9.09 24.82
N PHE A 165 -4.42 -9.91 23.83
CA PHE A 165 -4.44 -9.62 22.40
C PHE A 165 -5.25 -10.63 21.58
N ASP A 166 -5.77 -11.70 22.20
CA ASP A 166 -6.46 -12.80 21.54
C ASP A 166 -7.80 -13.11 22.24
N PRO A 167 -8.94 -12.61 21.71
CA PRO A 167 -10.26 -12.79 22.34
C PRO A 167 -10.73 -14.25 22.43
N SER A 168 -9.98 -15.20 21.86
CA SER A 168 -10.24 -16.64 22.00
C SER A 168 -9.62 -17.27 23.25
N VAL A 169 -8.78 -16.52 23.98
CA VAL A 169 -8.07 -16.94 25.18
C VAL A 169 -8.61 -16.16 26.37
N SER A 170 -9.35 -16.81 27.25
CA SER A 170 -10.12 -16.17 28.31
C SER A 170 -10.33 -17.10 29.50
N SER A 171 -10.07 -16.65 30.72
CA SER A 171 -10.38 -17.44 31.92
C SER A 171 -11.89 -17.67 32.15
N LEU A 172 -12.73 -16.99 31.36
CA LEU A 172 -14.17 -17.11 31.36
C LEU A 172 -14.68 -18.15 30.35
N ALA A 173 -13.83 -18.57 29.41
CA ALA A 173 -14.12 -19.56 28.39
C ALA A 173 -13.55 -20.94 28.77
N PRO A 174 -14.13 -22.05 28.28
CA PRO A 174 -13.54 -23.38 28.44
C PRO A 174 -12.45 -23.65 27.40
N GLU A 175 -11.47 -24.48 27.76
CA GLU A 175 -10.41 -24.95 26.88
C GLU A 175 -10.94 -25.53 25.55
N VAL A 176 -10.29 -25.23 24.41
CA VAL A 176 -10.65 -25.79 23.10
C VAL A 176 -9.71 -26.93 22.73
N CYS A 177 -10.27 -28.10 22.44
CA CYS A 177 -9.47 -29.29 22.20
C CYS A 177 -8.59 -29.18 20.93
N GLY A 178 -7.28 -29.39 21.08
CA GLY A 178 -6.35 -29.66 19.98
C GLY A 178 -5.82 -28.42 19.25
N ASN A 179 -6.09 -27.22 19.77
CA ASN A 179 -5.59 -25.97 19.20
C ASN A 179 -4.20 -25.61 19.74
N LYS A 180 -3.71 -26.29 20.79
CA LYS A 180 -2.41 -26.08 21.46
C LYS A 180 -2.26 -24.70 22.10
N LYS A 181 -3.37 -24.07 22.47
CA LYS A 181 -3.42 -22.88 23.31
C LYS A 181 -3.91 -23.28 24.70
N ASP A 182 -3.68 -22.40 25.67
CA ASP A 182 -4.24 -22.48 27.01
C ASP A 182 -5.38 -21.46 27.03
N ASP A 183 -6.54 -21.87 26.51
CA ASP A 183 -7.67 -20.97 26.21
C ASP A 183 -8.43 -20.58 27.47
N ASP A 184 -8.37 -21.37 28.54
CA ASP A 184 -9.03 -21.06 29.83
C ASP A 184 -8.08 -20.52 30.91
N CYS A 185 -6.83 -20.24 30.52
CA CYS A 185 -5.80 -19.62 31.34
C CYS A 185 -5.51 -20.37 32.66
N ASP A 186 -5.65 -21.70 32.67
CA ASP A 186 -5.37 -22.54 33.83
C ASP A 186 -3.91 -23.09 33.87
N LEU A 187 -3.10 -22.72 32.86
CA LEU A 187 -1.72 -23.15 32.62
C LEU A 187 -1.60 -24.58 32.09
N VAL A 188 -2.68 -25.16 31.56
CA VAL A 188 -2.75 -26.54 31.06
C VAL A 188 -3.36 -26.58 29.66
N THR A 189 -2.49 -26.41 28.67
CA THR A 189 -2.80 -26.61 27.25
C THR A 189 -3.41 -27.98 26.91
N ASP A 190 -4.49 -27.96 26.13
CA ASP A 190 -5.26 -29.09 25.60
C ASP A 190 -5.65 -30.11 26.68
N GLU A 191 -6.24 -29.64 27.79
CA GLU A 191 -6.60 -30.52 28.89
C GLU A 191 -7.73 -31.52 28.54
N ALA A 192 -7.86 -32.57 29.34
CA ALA A 192 -8.86 -33.61 29.06
C ALA A 192 -10.32 -33.11 29.21
N ALA A 193 -10.52 -31.99 29.89
CA ALA A 193 -11.81 -31.35 30.11
C ALA A 193 -12.06 -30.17 29.14
N CYS A 194 -11.57 -30.27 27.91
CA CYS A 194 -11.84 -29.29 26.84
C CYS A 194 -13.18 -29.50 26.12
N THR A 195 -13.62 -28.45 25.43
CA THR A 195 -14.77 -28.44 24.51
C THR A 195 -14.28 -28.68 23.08
N ALA A 196 -15.10 -29.36 22.28
CA ALA A 196 -14.81 -29.52 20.86
C ALA A 196 -14.79 -28.15 20.15
N PRO A 197 -13.91 -27.95 19.16
CA PRO A 197 -13.89 -26.73 18.36
C PRO A 197 -15.26 -26.47 17.72
N ALA A 198 -15.67 -25.21 17.72
CA ALA A 198 -16.94 -24.80 17.13
C ALA A 198 -16.97 -25.12 15.64
N HIS A 199 -18.12 -25.57 15.13
CA HIS A 199 -18.35 -25.73 13.69
C HIS A 199 -17.49 -26.79 12.97
N ASP A 200 -16.84 -27.68 13.72
CA ASP A 200 -15.95 -28.72 13.19
C ASP A 200 -16.68 -29.77 12.33
N THR A 201 -17.97 -29.98 12.57
CA THR A 201 -18.77 -30.97 11.83
C THR A 201 -20.16 -30.44 11.49
N CYS A 202 -20.83 -31.03 10.51
CA CYS A 202 -22.19 -30.64 10.14
C CYS A 202 -23.25 -30.89 11.22
N SER A 203 -22.92 -31.54 12.35
CA SER A 203 -23.85 -31.61 13.48
C SER A 203 -23.91 -30.31 14.28
N ASP A 204 -22.92 -29.42 14.10
CA ASP A 204 -22.81 -28.12 14.76
C ASP A 204 -22.44 -27.00 13.78
N PRO A 205 -23.13 -26.83 12.63
CA PRO A 205 -22.68 -25.87 11.63
C PRO A 205 -22.99 -24.43 12.07
N LEU A 206 -22.18 -23.46 11.61
CA LEU A 206 -22.53 -22.04 11.72
C LEU A 206 -23.76 -21.74 10.85
N GLU A 207 -24.90 -21.38 11.45
CA GLU A 207 -26.11 -21.07 10.70
C GLU A 207 -26.04 -19.67 10.07
N ILE A 208 -25.99 -19.60 8.74
CA ILE A 208 -26.01 -18.37 7.96
C ILE A 208 -27.41 -18.20 7.39
N THR A 209 -28.23 -17.39 8.05
CA THR A 209 -29.65 -17.17 7.71
C THR A 209 -29.90 -15.89 6.90
N ALA A 210 -28.87 -15.06 6.71
CA ALA A 210 -28.93 -13.83 5.95
C ALA A 210 -27.58 -13.53 5.28
N PRO A 211 -27.55 -12.65 4.25
CA PRO A 211 -26.29 -12.09 3.74
C PRO A 211 -25.56 -11.30 4.82
N GLY A 212 -24.23 -11.34 4.81
CA GLY A 212 -23.41 -10.62 5.77
C GLY A 212 -21.98 -11.13 5.85
N THR A 213 -21.24 -10.57 6.80
CA THR A 213 -19.89 -11.00 7.15
C THR A 213 -19.93 -11.84 8.41
N TYR A 214 -19.22 -12.96 8.38
CA TYR A 214 -19.12 -13.93 9.45
C TYR A 214 -17.66 -14.25 9.69
N VAL A 215 -17.32 -14.62 10.93
CA VAL A 215 -15.98 -15.09 11.28
C VAL A 215 -16.11 -16.54 11.72
N MET A 216 -15.19 -17.37 11.24
CA MET A 216 -15.01 -18.75 11.68
C MET A 216 -13.55 -18.96 12.05
N ASP A 217 -13.25 -19.91 12.93
CA ASP A 217 -11.88 -20.29 13.26
C ASP A 217 -11.69 -21.78 13.03
N THR A 218 -10.58 -22.16 12.40
CA THR A 218 -10.19 -23.55 12.16
C THR A 218 -9.21 -24.09 13.21
N ALA A 219 -8.92 -23.32 14.26
CA ALA A 219 -8.17 -23.75 15.43
C ALA A 219 -8.81 -24.98 16.10
N GLY A 220 -8.01 -26.00 16.40
CA GLY A 220 -8.46 -27.26 17.01
C GLY A 220 -9.27 -28.19 16.11
N ALA A 221 -9.86 -27.67 15.02
CA ALA A 221 -10.67 -28.45 14.08
C ALA A 221 -9.91 -29.64 13.49
N SER A 222 -10.62 -30.70 13.14
CA SER A 222 -10.07 -31.78 12.34
C SER A 222 -10.46 -31.60 10.88
N PHE A 223 -9.90 -32.42 9.98
CA PHE A 223 -10.30 -32.42 8.58
C PHE A 223 -11.26 -33.58 8.31
N HIS A 224 -12.53 -33.26 8.06
CA HIS A 224 -13.62 -34.22 7.94
C HIS A 224 -14.14 -34.39 6.51
N TYR A 225 -14.12 -33.34 5.71
CA TYR A 225 -14.85 -33.18 4.47
C TYR A 225 -13.92 -32.82 3.31
N ALA A 226 -13.50 -33.84 2.58
CA ALA A 226 -12.73 -33.62 1.35
C ALA A 226 -13.59 -32.97 0.25
N THR A 227 -13.04 -31.93 -0.38
CA THR A 227 -13.67 -31.16 -1.46
C THR A 227 -12.76 -31.17 -2.70
N SER A 228 -13.29 -30.82 -3.87
CA SER A 228 -12.51 -30.87 -5.12
C SER A 228 -11.45 -29.77 -5.24
N CYS A 229 -11.63 -28.66 -4.54
CA CYS A 229 -10.76 -27.48 -4.59
C CYS A 229 -9.84 -27.33 -3.36
N ALA A 230 -10.08 -28.07 -2.28
CA ALA A 230 -9.09 -28.18 -1.20
C ALA A 230 -7.89 -29.00 -1.69
N SER A 231 -6.75 -28.34 -1.83
CA SER A 231 -5.49 -28.96 -2.22
C SER A 231 -4.44 -28.78 -1.13
N GLY A 232 -3.59 -29.79 -0.92
CA GLY A 232 -2.59 -29.79 0.14
C GLY A 232 -2.43 -31.15 0.83
N ASP A 233 -1.47 -31.24 1.74
CA ASP A 233 -1.32 -32.41 2.59
C ASP A 233 -2.53 -32.50 3.53
N GLN A 234 -3.34 -33.54 3.36
CA GLN A 234 -4.57 -33.78 4.13
C GLN A 234 -4.31 -33.85 5.64
N ALA A 235 -3.07 -34.16 6.07
CA ALA A 235 -2.70 -34.15 7.48
C ALA A 235 -2.63 -32.72 8.09
N LEU A 236 -2.41 -31.71 7.25
CA LEU A 236 -2.30 -30.31 7.63
C LEU A 236 -3.60 -29.54 7.46
N LEU A 237 -4.49 -30.02 6.59
CA LEU A 237 -5.80 -29.39 6.35
C LEU A 237 -6.66 -29.39 7.62
N ARG A 238 -7.50 -28.38 7.73
CA ARG A 238 -8.51 -28.19 8.77
C ARG A 238 -9.79 -27.77 8.08
N ASP A 239 -10.94 -28.24 8.54
CA ASP A 239 -12.22 -27.74 8.02
C ASP A 239 -13.22 -27.39 9.10
N VAL A 240 -14.07 -26.42 8.76
CA VAL A 240 -15.25 -26.07 9.52
C VAL A 240 -16.44 -25.95 8.58
N VAL A 241 -17.63 -26.05 9.15
CA VAL A 241 -18.89 -26.16 8.42
C VAL A 241 -19.82 -25.01 8.77
N ALA A 242 -20.32 -24.33 7.76
CA ALA A 242 -21.47 -23.46 7.88
C ALA A 242 -22.69 -24.08 7.17
N ALA A 243 -23.88 -23.69 7.60
CA ALA A 243 -25.14 -24.03 6.96
C ALA A 243 -25.73 -22.76 6.36
N VAL A 244 -25.68 -22.62 5.04
CA VAL A 244 -26.32 -21.51 4.32
C VAL A 244 -27.81 -21.81 4.19
N VAL A 245 -28.63 -21.07 4.93
CA VAL A 245 -30.08 -21.26 5.02
C VAL A 245 -30.79 -20.26 4.10
N LEU A 246 -31.35 -20.78 3.01
CA LEU A 246 -32.12 -19.98 2.06
C LEU A 246 -33.62 -20.03 2.39
N PRO A 247 -34.31 -18.88 2.49
CA PRO A 247 -35.74 -18.84 2.73
C PRO A 247 -36.52 -19.41 1.53
N ALA A 248 -37.76 -19.86 1.77
CA ALA A 248 -38.65 -20.29 0.70
C ALA A 248 -38.89 -19.15 -0.32
N GLY A 249 -38.63 -19.40 -1.59
CA GLY A 249 -38.65 -18.34 -2.60
C GLY A 249 -38.16 -18.76 -3.98
N PRO A 250 -38.09 -17.82 -4.94
CA PRO A 250 -37.45 -18.10 -6.22
C PRO A 250 -35.98 -18.53 -6.00
N PRO A 251 -35.41 -19.36 -6.89
CA PRO A 251 -34.01 -19.73 -6.78
C PRO A 251 -33.09 -18.51 -6.74
N LEU A 252 -32.05 -18.60 -5.92
CA LEU A 252 -31.03 -17.57 -5.71
C LEU A 252 -29.65 -18.12 -6.07
N ASP A 253 -28.75 -17.23 -6.45
CA ASP A 253 -27.34 -17.53 -6.45
C ASP A 253 -26.74 -17.17 -5.09
N VAL A 254 -25.86 -18.01 -4.56
CA VAL A 254 -25.13 -17.78 -3.32
C VAL A 254 -23.67 -17.57 -3.68
N GLU A 255 -23.18 -16.36 -3.47
CA GLU A 255 -21.76 -16.03 -3.59
C GLU A 255 -21.13 -16.03 -2.20
N VAL A 256 -19.98 -16.69 -2.08
CA VAL A 256 -19.23 -16.79 -0.83
C VAL A 256 -17.80 -16.42 -1.12
N THR A 257 -17.27 -15.46 -0.35
CA THR A 257 -15.87 -15.07 -0.36
C THR A 257 -15.25 -15.37 1.00
N ALA A 258 -14.21 -16.17 1.04
CA ALA A 258 -13.42 -16.46 2.24
C ALA A 258 -12.06 -15.76 2.15
N ARG A 259 -11.63 -15.17 3.25
CA ARG A 259 -10.33 -14.49 3.37
C ARG A 259 -9.57 -14.93 4.60
N THR A 260 -8.26 -15.05 4.42
CA THR A 260 -7.29 -15.39 5.46
C THR A 260 -5.99 -14.62 5.23
N THR A 261 -5.17 -14.48 6.26
CA THR A 261 -3.86 -13.84 6.16
C THR A 261 -2.78 -14.92 6.04
N PHE A 262 -1.98 -14.91 4.97
CA PHE A 262 -0.90 -15.87 4.67
C PHE A 262 -1.25 -17.37 4.56
N VAL A 263 -2.42 -17.81 5.01
CA VAL A 263 -2.82 -19.23 5.05
C VAL A 263 -3.76 -19.54 3.90
N ASP A 264 -3.49 -20.60 3.14
CA ASP A 264 -4.40 -21.01 2.05
C ASP A 264 -5.79 -21.37 2.58
N VAL A 265 -6.82 -20.89 1.89
CA VAL A 265 -8.23 -21.14 2.20
C VAL A 265 -8.96 -21.61 0.94
N SER A 266 -9.89 -22.54 1.09
CA SER A 266 -10.82 -22.94 0.02
C SER A 266 -12.22 -23.07 0.58
N VAL A 267 -13.21 -22.77 -0.25
CA VAL A 267 -14.63 -22.89 0.12
C VAL A 267 -15.33 -23.84 -0.84
N ALA A 268 -16.23 -24.68 -0.31
CA ALA A 268 -17.02 -25.60 -1.13
C ALA A 268 -18.46 -25.66 -0.64
N LEU A 269 -19.41 -25.46 -1.54
CA LEU A 269 -20.82 -25.58 -1.25
C LEU A 269 -21.32 -26.95 -1.76
N ALA A 270 -22.02 -27.70 -0.92
CA ALA A 270 -22.55 -29.01 -1.27
C ALA A 270 -24.06 -29.11 -1.06
N GLY A 271 -24.69 -30.09 -1.72
CA GLY A 271 -26.13 -30.35 -1.60
C GLY A 271 -26.48 -31.21 -0.38
N LEU A 272 -25.54 -32.03 0.09
CA LEU A 272 -25.71 -32.91 1.24
C LEU A 272 -24.44 -32.91 2.11
N CYS A 273 -24.63 -32.84 3.42
CA CYS A 273 -23.51 -32.91 4.34
C CYS A 273 -22.77 -34.25 4.21
N GLY A 274 -21.43 -34.21 4.17
CA GLY A 274 -20.56 -35.39 4.18
C GLY A 274 -20.52 -36.15 2.86
N ASP A 275 -21.22 -35.68 1.83
CA ASP A 275 -21.24 -36.29 0.50
C ASP A 275 -20.49 -35.43 -0.52
N ALA A 276 -19.22 -35.76 -0.75
CA ALA A 276 -18.38 -35.09 -1.74
C ALA A 276 -18.95 -35.16 -3.17
N SER A 277 -19.81 -36.15 -3.48
CA SER A 277 -20.45 -36.24 -4.81
C SER A 277 -21.60 -35.24 -5.00
N SER A 278 -22.03 -34.60 -3.92
CA SER A 278 -23.08 -33.58 -3.93
C SER A 278 -22.54 -32.14 -4.02
N GLU A 279 -21.24 -31.96 -4.23
CA GLU A 279 -20.61 -30.65 -4.40
C GLU A 279 -21.27 -29.88 -5.55
N LEU A 280 -21.68 -28.64 -5.27
CA LEU A 280 -22.41 -27.74 -6.17
C LEU A 280 -21.50 -26.66 -6.75
N ALA A 281 -20.56 -26.17 -5.94
CA ALA A 281 -19.57 -25.17 -6.34
C ALA A 281 -18.34 -25.28 -5.41
N CYS A 282 -17.17 -24.99 -5.95
CA CYS A 282 -15.92 -25.02 -5.19
C CYS A 282 -15.02 -23.86 -5.64
N GLY A 283 -14.48 -23.12 -4.68
CA GLY A 283 -13.52 -22.04 -4.88
C GLY A 283 -12.17 -22.39 -4.25
N PRO A 284 -11.11 -22.61 -5.03
CA PRO A 284 -9.76 -22.83 -4.50
C PRO A 284 -9.14 -21.53 -3.96
N THR A 285 -7.96 -21.66 -3.36
CA THR A 285 -7.15 -20.53 -2.84
C THR A 285 -6.51 -19.73 -3.97
N PHE A 286 -6.54 -18.41 -3.87
CA PHE A 286 -5.81 -17.47 -4.72
C PHE A 286 -5.10 -16.41 -3.87
N PRO A 287 -3.92 -15.92 -4.28
CA PRO A 287 -3.29 -14.76 -3.66
C PRO A 287 -4.05 -13.49 -4.05
N ASP A 288 -4.29 -12.59 -3.11
CA ASP A 288 -4.93 -11.28 -3.35
C ASP A 288 -3.92 -10.15 -3.69
N GLY A 289 -2.63 -10.49 -3.82
CA GLY A 289 -1.55 -9.54 -4.10
C GLY A 289 -1.03 -8.77 -2.88
N LYS A 290 -1.66 -8.85 -1.71
CA LYS A 290 -1.33 -8.05 -0.50
C LYS A 290 -1.20 -8.91 0.75
N SER A 291 -0.50 -10.04 0.63
CA SER A 291 -0.24 -11.01 1.73
C SER A 291 -1.47 -11.76 2.26
N ALA A 292 -2.65 -11.55 1.69
CA ALA A 292 -3.85 -12.32 2.03
C ALA A 292 -4.13 -13.40 0.97
N LYS A 293 -5.01 -14.31 1.35
CA LYS A 293 -5.51 -15.39 0.51
C LYS A 293 -7.01 -15.25 0.41
N VAL A 294 -7.54 -15.42 -0.79
CA VAL A 294 -8.96 -15.33 -1.08
C VAL A 294 -9.42 -16.60 -1.78
N ALA A 295 -10.59 -17.09 -1.40
CA ALA A 295 -11.31 -18.11 -2.13
C ALA A 295 -12.74 -17.64 -2.34
N LYS A 296 -13.23 -17.70 -3.57
CA LYS A 296 -14.61 -17.28 -3.89
C LYS A 296 -15.28 -18.32 -4.75
N LEU A 297 -16.55 -18.59 -4.45
CA LEU A 297 -17.43 -19.47 -5.22
C LEU A 297 -18.77 -18.82 -5.49
N ARG A 298 -19.49 -19.35 -6.49
CA ARG A 298 -20.89 -19.02 -6.73
C ARG A 298 -21.71 -20.30 -6.93
N GLY A 299 -22.56 -20.61 -5.96
CA GLY A 299 -23.58 -21.65 -6.07
C GLY A 299 -24.80 -21.12 -6.82
N ARG A 300 -25.14 -21.72 -7.97
CA ARG A 300 -26.18 -21.17 -8.87
C ARG A 300 -27.54 -21.82 -8.70
N SER A 301 -28.60 -21.03 -8.80
CA SER A 301 -30.00 -21.49 -8.82
C SER A 301 -30.37 -22.42 -7.65
N LEU A 302 -30.03 -22.00 -6.43
CA LEU A 302 -30.26 -22.72 -5.18
C LEU A 302 -31.58 -22.29 -4.53
N GLY A 303 -32.16 -23.14 -3.69
CA GLY A 303 -33.41 -22.85 -2.99
C GLY A 303 -34.61 -23.64 -3.49
N ASP A 304 -35.74 -23.50 -2.80
CA ASP A 304 -37.02 -24.09 -3.16
C ASP A 304 -38.16 -23.08 -2.99
N ALA A 305 -39.11 -23.09 -3.93
CA ALA A 305 -40.23 -22.14 -3.94
C ALA A 305 -41.15 -22.24 -2.71
N MET A 306 -41.18 -23.39 -2.04
CA MET A 306 -42.21 -23.73 -1.05
C MET A 306 -41.63 -24.06 0.33
N LYS A 307 -40.31 -24.23 0.45
CA LYS A 307 -39.67 -24.60 1.71
C LYS A 307 -38.30 -23.92 1.84
N GLU A 308 -37.93 -23.68 3.08
CA GLU A 308 -36.57 -23.34 3.44
C GLU A 308 -35.63 -24.50 3.12
N THR A 309 -34.41 -24.16 2.68
CA THR A 309 -33.39 -25.13 2.29
C THR A 309 -32.05 -24.71 2.87
N ALA A 310 -31.36 -25.65 3.52
CA ALA A 310 -30.02 -25.44 4.03
C ALA A 310 -29.00 -26.19 3.16
N TYR A 311 -27.89 -25.52 2.86
CA TYR A 311 -26.76 -26.07 2.10
C TYR A 311 -25.50 -26.04 2.97
N PRO A 312 -24.80 -27.17 3.18
CA PRO A 312 -23.51 -27.16 3.84
C PRO A 312 -22.46 -26.42 3.01
N LEU A 313 -21.75 -25.52 3.66
CA LEU A 313 -20.57 -24.82 3.17
C LEU A 313 -19.37 -25.31 3.99
N TYR A 314 -18.41 -25.93 3.32
CA TYR A 314 -17.15 -26.34 3.92
C TYR A 314 -16.11 -25.24 3.69
N VAL A 315 -15.44 -24.86 4.76
CA VAL A 315 -14.33 -23.89 4.73
C VAL A 315 -13.10 -24.64 5.17
N THR A 316 -12.16 -24.83 4.25
CA THR A 316 -10.94 -25.60 4.50
C THR A 316 -9.73 -24.68 4.49
N THR A 317 -8.85 -24.80 5.47
CA THR A 317 -7.60 -24.04 5.54
C THR A 317 -6.39 -24.97 5.62
N GLY A 318 -5.25 -24.49 5.12
CA GLY A 318 -3.98 -25.23 5.16
C GLY A 318 -3.31 -25.29 6.55
N GLN A 319 -3.72 -24.40 7.45
CA GLN A 319 -3.27 -24.26 8.84
C GLN A 319 -4.42 -23.70 9.69
N THR A 320 -4.28 -23.74 11.01
CA THR A 320 -5.22 -23.11 11.95
C THR A 320 -5.20 -21.60 11.78
N THR A 321 -6.33 -20.99 11.46
CA THR A 321 -6.45 -19.54 11.27
C THR A 321 -7.91 -19.11 11.35
N ALA A 322 -8.13 -17.85 11.73
CA ALA A 322 -9.42 -17.20 11.56
C ALA A 322 -9.70 -16.93 10.07
N VAL A 323 -10.92 -17.23 9.65
CA VAL A 323 -11.43 -17.01 8.30
C VAL A 323 -12.56 -16.00 8.35
N THR A 324 -12.44 -14.94 7.57
CA THR A 324 -13.56 -14.02 7.32
C THR A 324 -14.36 -14.53 6.13
N LEU A 325 -15.66 -14.74 6.31
CA LEU A 325 -16.60 -15.16 5.28
C LEU A 325 -17.58 -14.05 4.97
N GLU A 326 -17.63 -13.66 3.70
CA GLU A 326 -18.66 -12.77 3.18
C GLU A 326 -19.64 -13.60 2.34
N VAL A 327 -20.93 -13.52 2.68
CA VAL A 327 -21.98 -14.27 2.00
C VAL A 327 -23.01 -13.31 1.41
N ALA A 328 -23.26 -13.45 0.10
CA ALA A 328 -24.23 -12.67 -0.63
C ALA A 328 -25.30 -13.56 -1.28
N TYR A 329 -26.56 -13.13 -1.20
CA TYR A 329 -27.67 -13.75 -1.92
C TYR A 329 -28.04 -12.89 -3.12
N LEU A 330 -27.86 -13.43 -4.31
CA LEU A 330 -28.03 -12.74 -5.58
C LEU A 330 -29.23 -13.33 -6.34
N PRO A 331 -29.88 -12.55 -7.22
CA PRO A 331 -30.81 -13.12 -8.19
C PRO A 331 -30.13 -14.22 -9.01
N ALA A 332 -30.84 -15.31 -9.29
CA ALA A 332 -30.28 -16.41 -10.06
C ALA A 332 -29.94 -15.97 -11.50
N GLU A 333 -28.68 -16.13 -11.89
CA GLU A 333 -28.17 -15.80 -13.23
C GLU A 333 -27.51 -17.03 -13.87
N PRO A 334 -27.72 -17.26 -15.19
CA PRO A 334 -27.01 -18.31 -15.89
C PRO A 334 -25.50 -18.01 -15.88
N LYS A 335 -24.70 -19.08 -15.92
CA LYS A 335 -23.26 -18.94 -16.15
C LYS A 335 -23.00 -18.16 -17.45
N PRO A 336 -22.05 -17.21 -17.48
CA PRO A 336 -21.64 -16.56 -18.72
C PRO A 336 -21.31 -17.58 -19.81
N LEU A 337 -21.77 -17.31 -21.03
CA LEU A 337 -21.59 -18.24 -22.17
C LEU A 337 -20.42 -17.83 -23.07
N ASN A 338 -19.93 -16.61 -22.91
CA ASN A 338 -18.93 -15.98 -23.76
C ASN A 338 -17.50 -16.38 -23.38
N GLU A 339 -17.25 -17.65 -23.04
CA GLU A 339 -15.91 -18.13 -22.62
C GLU A 339 -14.95 -18.37 -23.81
N THR A 340 -15.45 -18.38 -25.05
CA THR A 340 -14.63 -18.67 -26.24
C THR A 340 -14.80 -17.61 -27.31
N CYS A 341 -13.83 -17.51 -28.22
CA CYS A 341 -13.93 -16.65 -29.41
C CYS A 341 -15.19 -16.92 -30.26
N GLY A 342 -15.68 -18.17 -30.30
CA GLY A 342 -16.87 -18.55 -31.05
C GLY A 342 -18.18 -18.19 -30.36
N SER A 343 -18.15 -17.93 -29.04
CA SER A 343 -19.29 -17.52 -28.23
C SER A 343 -19.16 -16.08 -27.72
N ALA A 344 -18.22 -15.31 -28.26
CA ALA A 344 -17.91 -13.95 -27.81
C ALA A 344 -19.14 -13.03 -27.91
N ASP A 345 -19.40 -12.30 -26.82
CA ASP A 345 -20.46 -11.29 -26.78
C ASP A 345 -20.01 -9.99 -27.47
N PRO A 346 -20.92 -9.16 -27.99
CA PRO A 346 -20.54 -7.89 -28.59
C PRO A 346 -20.07 -6.88 -27.52
N LEU A 347 -18.94 -6.22 -27.77
CA LEU A 347 -18.43 -5.10 -26.98
C LEU A 347 -18.65 -3.79 -27.74
N LEU A 348 -19.43 -2.90 -27.15
CA LEU A 348 -19.78 -1.61 -27.74
C LEU A 348 -18.87 -0.50 -27.18
N PRO A 349 -18.26 0.35 -28.02
CA PRO A 349 -17.45 1.47 -27.54
C PRO A 349 -18.23 2.42 -26.62
N GLY A 350 -17.60 2.84 -25.52
CA GLY A 350 -18.14 3.75 -24.52
C GLY A 350 -19.22 3.17 -23.61
N VAL A 351 -19.52 1.86 -23.72
CA VAL A 351 -20.50 1.17 -22.88
C VAL A 351 -19.77 0.25 -21.91
N PRO A 352 -19.79 0.52 -20.60
CA PRO A 352 -19.13 -0.33 -19.63
C PRO A 352 -19.86 -1.67 -19.48
N VAL A 353 -19.09 -2.76 -19.40
CA VAL A 353 -19.58 -4.13 -19.25
C VAL A 353 -19.07 -4.70 -17.93
N LYS A 354 -19.96 -5.31 -17.14
CA LYS A 354 -19.58 -6.07 -15.95
C LYS A 354 -19.27 -7.51 -16.34
N ALA A 355 -18.09 -8.00 -15.96
CA ALA A 355 -17.62 -9.35 -16.19
C ALA A 355 -17.46 -10.06 -14.84
N GLN A 356 -18.13 -11.20 -14.67
CA GLN A 356 -18.03 -12.03 -13.46
C GLN A 356 -17.07 -13.20 -13.74
N ILE A 357 -15.84 -13.11 -13.26
CA ILE A 357 -14.77 -14.08 -13.50
C ILE A 357 -14.63 -14.93 -12.23
N ILE A 358 -15.58 -15.83 -12.02
CA ILE A 358 -15.63 -16.68 -10.82
C ILE A 358 -15.37 -18.14 -11.19
N ASP A 359 -16.24 -18.71 -12.02
CA ASP A 359 -16.25 -20.10 -12.47
C ASP A 359 -15.95 -20.21 -13.97
N ALA A 360 -15.27 -19.20 -14.54
CA ALA A 360 -14.91 -19.15 -15.94
C ALA A 360 -13.88 -20.24 -16.29
N ALA A 361 -14.04 -20.89 -17.45
CA ALA A 361 -13.07 -21.87 -17.95
C ALA A 361 -11.86 -21.17 -18.61
N LYS A 362 -10.66 -21.74 -18.43
CA LYS A 362 -9.45 -21.26 -19.12
C LYS A 362 -9.44 -21.82 -20.54
N ASP A 363 -9.85 -20.98 -21.48
CA ASP A 363 -10.04 -21.35 -22.89
C ASP A 363 -9.07 -20.62 -23.82
N LEU A 364 -8.45 -19.51 -23.37
CA LEU A 364 -7.49 -18.73 -24.15
C LEU A 364 -6.11 -18.74 -23.49
N GLY A 365 -5.08 -19.02 -24.29
CA GLY A 365 -3.69 -18.76 -23.89
C GLY A 365 -3.35 -17.28 -24.04
N SER A 366 -2.61 -16.73 -23.08
CA SER A 366 -2.17 -15.33 -23.06
C SER A 366 -0.72 -15.23 -22.59
N ALA A 367 0.07 -14.31 -23.14
CA ALA A 367 1.40 -14.02 -22.61
C ALA A 367 1.34 -13.52 -21.15
N CYS A 368 0.22 -12.92 -20.75
CA CYS A 368 -0.11 -12.52 -19.39
C CYS A 368 -0.90 -13.66 -18.71
N GLU A 369 -0.32 -14.87 -18.64
CA GLU A 369 -1.03 -16.04 -18.12
C GLU A 369 -1.58 -15.84 -16.70
N THR A 370 -2.76 -16.40 -16.46
CA THR A 370 -3.49 -16.37 -15.19
C THR A 370 -4.02 -17.76 -14.84
N ALA A 371 -4.35 -17.95 -13.57
CA ALA A 371 -4.95 -19.22 -13.10
C ALA A 371 -6.45 -19.33 -13.43
N LEU A 372 -7.16 -18.21 -13.62
CA LEU A 372 -8.61 -18.20 -13.87
C LEU A 372 -8.95 -18.15 -15.35
N GLY A 373 -10.19 -18.56 -15.64
CA GLY A 373 -10.72 -18.57 -16.98
C GLY A 373 -10.91 -17.21 -17.62
N ASP A 374 -11.31 -17.24 -18.89
CA ASP A 374 -11.39 -16.07 -19.75
C ASP A 374 -12.85 -15.86 -20.19
N LEU A 375 -13.32 -14.62 -20.12
CA LEU A 375 -14.52 -14.18 -20.82
C LEU A 375 -14.10 -13.38 -22.05
N VAL A 376 -14.83 -13.53 -23.14
CA VAL A 376 -14.45 -13.04 -24.46
C VAL A 376 -15.54 -12.15 -25.04
N TRP A 377 -15.13 -11.02 -25.59
CA TRP A 377 -16.00 -10.14 -26.35
C TRP A 377 -15.42 -9.85 -27.73
N SER A 378 -16.28 -9.43 -28.67
CA SER A 378 -15.90 -9.05 -30.02
C SER A 378 -16.35 -7.63 -30.35
N PHE A 379 -15.57 -6.91 -31.15
CA PHE A 379 -15.92 -5.59 -31.68
C PHE A 379 -15.44 -5.43 -33.12
N GLU A 380 -16.04 -4.48 -33.84
CA GLU A 380 -15.74 -4.21 -35.26
C GLU A 380 -15.22 -2.78 -35.43
N LEU A 381 -14.11 -2.66 -36.16
CA LEU A 381 -13.57 -1.38 -36.63
C LEU A 381 -13.89 -1.19 -38.12
N LEU A 382 -14.60 -0.10 -38.44
CA LEU A 382 -14.97 0.22 -39.82
C LEU A 382 -13.86 0.93 -40.61
N GLN A 383 -12.87 1.48 -39.91
CA GLN A 383 -11.73 2.20 -40.44
C GLN A 383 -10.55 2.04 -39.47
N PRO A 384 -9.31 2.32 -39.90
CA PRO A 384 -8.17 2.36 -38.98
C PRO A 384 -8.48 3.28 -37.79
N SER A 385 -8.30 2.79 -36.57
CA SER A 385 -8.65 3.52 -35.34
C SER A 385 -7.71 3.15 -34.20
N ASN A 386 -7.54 4.05 -33.23
CA ASN A 386 -6.89 3.71 -31.96
C ASN A 386 -7.91 2.97 -31.08
N VAL A 387 -7.43 1.99 -30.32
CA VAL A 387 -8.23 1.14 -29.45
C VAL A 387 -7.65 1.20 -28.04
N ASP A 388 -8.50 1.56 -27.09
CA ASP A 388 -8.21 1.51 -25.66
C ASP A 388 -9.19 0.55 -25.00
N VAL A 389 -8.69 -0.36 -24.18
CA VAL A 389 -9.54 -1.21 -23.33
C VAL A 389 -9.06 -1.10 -21.91
N PHE A 390 -9.98 -0.72 -21.02
CA PHE A 390 -9.74 -0.60 -19.59
C PHE A 390 -10.51 -1.69 -18.85
N ALA A 391 -9.92 -2.25 -17.80
CA ALA A 391 -10.60 -3.12 -16.86
C ALA A 391 -10.12 -2.85 -15.43
N ALA A 392 -11.06 -2.76 -14.50
CA ALA A 392 -10.77 -2.65 -13.07
C ALA A 392 -11.64 -3.61 -12.29
N SER A 393 -11.08 -4.21 -11.24
CA SER A 393 -11.86 -4.98 -10.28
C SER A 393 -12.80 -4.08 -9.48
N VAL A 394 -14.05 -4.51 -9.28
CA VAL A 394 -15.07 -3.77 -8.51
C VAL A 394 -15.08 -4.21 -7.05
N ASP A 395 -14.66 -5.44 -6.79
CA ASP A 395 -14.59 -6.04 -5.45
C ASP A 395 -13.17 -6.02 -4.85
N GLY A 396 -12.14 -5.77 -5.66
CA GLY A 396 -10.74 -5.68 -5.24
C GLY A 396 -10.09 -7.03 -4.97
N ASP A 397 -10.71 -8.13 -5.40
CA ASP A 397 -10.27 -9.49 -5.03
C ASP A 397 -9.19 -10.07 -5.92
N GLY A 398 -9.18 -9.66 -7.19
CA GLY A 398 -8.20 -10.10 -8.17
C GLY A 398 -7.96 -9.02 -9.20
N ASP A 399 -6.73 -8.93 -9.65
CA ASP A 399 -6.32 -8.00 -10.69
C ASP A 399 -6.84 -8.49 -12.04
N PRO A 400 -7.59 -7.66 -12.80
CA PRO A 400 -8.00 -8.01 -14.14
C PRO A 400 -6.80 -8.17 -15.07
N VAL A 401 -6.95 -9.07 -16.05
CA VAL A 401 -5.96 -9.30 -17.10
C VAL A 401 -6.62 -9.21 -18.46
N LEU A 402 -6.21 -8.22 -19.24
CA LEU A 402 -6.72 -7.94 -20.57
C LEU A 402 -5.85 -8.59 -21.64
N SER A 403 -6.49 -9.11 -22.68
CA SER A 403 -5.87 -9.67 -23.88
C SER A 403 -6.59 -9.11 -25.11
N LEU A 404 -5.97 -8.18 -25.83
CA LEU A 404 -6.47 -7.70 -27.11
C LEU A 404 -6.02 -8.64 -28.22
N ARG A 405 -6.95 -9.11 -29.05
CA ARG A 405 -6.69 -10.18 -30.02
C ARG A 405 -7.17 -9.85 -31.42
N GLY A 406 -6.42 -10.34 -32.40
CA GLY A 406 -6.72 -10.21 -33.82
C GLY A 406 -7.89 -11.09 -34.28
N PRO A 407 -8.20 -11.07 -35.59
CA PRO A 407 -9.35 -11.79 -36.15
C PRO A 407 -9.34 -13.31 -35.98
N GLY A 408 -8.16 -13.92 -35.78
CA GLY A 408 -8.01 -15.36 -35.52
C GLY A 408 -8.43 -15.76 -34.10
N CYS A 409 -8.23 -14.86 -33.13
CA CYS A 409 -8.58 -14.92 -31.71
C CYS A 409 -8.05 -16.12 -30.90
N SER A 410 -8.19 -17.35 -31.39
CA SER A 410 -8.04 -18.57 -30.56
C SER A 410 -6.59 -18.96 -30.25
N LEU A 411 -5.61 -18.59 -31.08
CA LEU A 411 -4.24 -19.06 -30.92
C LEU A 411 -3.42 -18.03 -30.13
N PRO A 412 -2.35 -18.45 -29.42
CA PRO A 412 -1.46 -17.51 -28.73
C PRO A 412 -0.89 -16.44 -29.65
N GLU A 413 -0.57 -16.77 -30.91
CA GLU A 413 -0.11 -15.80 -31.92
C GLU A 413 -1.18 -14.81 -32.40
N ASP A 414 -2.45 -15.02 -32.05
CA ASP A 414 -3.52 -14.06 -32.33
C ASP A 414 -3.61 -12.96 -31.27
N GLU A 415 -2.91 -13.11 -30.13
CA GLU A 415 -2.81 -12.05 -29.12
C GLU A 415 -1.92 -10.91 -29.64
N ILE A 416 -2.48 -9.71 -29.63
CA ILE A 416 -1.82 -8.48 -30.09
C ILE A 416 -1.04 -7.88 -28.93
N VAL A 417 -1.68 -7.74 -27.78
CA VAL A 417 -1.10 -7.19 -26.54
C VAL A 417 -1.92 -7.68 -25.34
N CYS A 418 -1.27 -7.81 -24.19
CA CYS A 418 -1.93 -8.11 -22.93
C CYS A 418 -1.37 -7.24 -21.80
N GLN A 419 -2.17 -7.04 -20.75
CA GLN A 419 -1.70 -6.38 -19.52
C GLN A 419 -2.49 -6.90 -18.32
N ALA A 420 -1.82 -7.04 -17.18
CA ALA A 420 -2.41 -7.34 -15.88
C ALA A 420 -2.18 -6.18 -14.90
N GLY A 421 -3.10 -5.95 -13.97
CA GLY A 421 -2.91 -5.00 -12.86
C GLY A 421 -4.24 -4.56 -12.24
N GLU A 422 -4.18 -3.83 -11.11
CA GLU A 422 -5.37 -3.34 -10.38
C GLU A 422 -6.33 -2.58 -11.31
N THR A 423 -5.76 -1.80 -12.22
CA THR A 423 -6.45 -1.19 -13.37
C THR A 423 -5.68 -1.57 -14.64
N ALA A 424 -6.12 -2.63 -15.32
CA ALA A 424 -5.53 -3.07 -16.57
C ALA A 424 -5.95 -2.14 -17.72
N HIS A 425 -5.00 -1.77 -18.58
CA HIS A 425 -5.20 -0.95 -19.77
C HIS A 425 -4.39 -1.50 -20.94
N VAL A 426 -5.05 -1.90 -22.01
CA VAL A 426 -4.36 -2.19 -23.27
C VAL A 426 -4.68 -1.10 -24.28
N PHE A 427 -3.62 -0.60 -24.92
CA PHE A 427 -3.70 0.38 -25.99
C PHE A 427 -3.13 -0.20 -27.29
N TRP A 428 -3.84 0.01 -28.40
CA TRP A 428 -3.29 -0.23 -29.72
C TRP A 428 -3.55 0.92 -30.68
N GLN A 429 -2.47 1.41 -31.29
CA GLN A 429 -2.55 2.54 -32.21
C GLN A 429 -2.94 2.10 -33.62
N SER A 430 -3.82 2.87 -34.25
CA SER A 430 -4.13 2.78 -35.69
C SER A 430 -4.42 1.35 -36.19
N LEU A 431 -5.10 0.56 -35.36
CA LEU A 431 -5.50 -0.81 -35.65
C LEU A 431 -6.37 -0.83 -36.93
N PRO A 432 -6.07 -1.66 -37.94
CA PRO A 432 -6.82 -1.67 -39.20
C PRO A 432 -8.32 -1.93 -39.04
N ALA A 433 -9.09 -1.63 -40.09
CA ALA A 433 -10.49 -2.04 -40.14
C ALA A 433 -10.60 -3.58 -40.12
N GLY A 434 -11.46 -4.13 -39.27
CA GLY A 434 -11.58 -5.57 -39.04
C GLY A 434 -12.40 -5.91 -37.80
N THR A 435 -12.54 -7.22 -37.55
CA THR A 435 -13.14 -7.75 -36.32
C THR A 435 -12.05 -8.17 -35.36
N TYR A 436 -12.17 -7.73 -34.11
CA TYR A 436 -11.20 -7.94 -33.04
C TYR A 436 -11.91 -8.49 -31.81
N TYR A 437 -11.11 -9.04 -30.89
CA TYR A 437 -11.61 -9.67 -29.68
C TYR A 437 -10.87 -9.17 -28.45
N VAL A 438 -11.56 -9.14 -27.33
CA VAL A 438 -10.99 -8.86 -26.02
C VAL A 438 -11.24 -10.08 -25.13
N GLY A 439 -10.17 -10.71 -24.67
CA GLY A 439 -10.22 -11.65 -23.56
C GLY A 439 -10.01 -10.90 -22.25
N LEU A 440 -10.80 -11.23 -21.23
CA LEU A 440 -10.64 -10.73 -19.88
C LEU A 440 -10.60 -11.90 -18.90
N SER A 441 -9.51 -11.98 -18.16
CA SER A 441 -9.27 -12.93 -17.07
C SER A 441 -8.94 -12.16 -15.78
N ALA A 442 -8.54 -12.86 -14.73
CA ALA A 442 -8.11 -12.26 -13.48
C ALA A 442 -7.10 -13.15 -12.72
N THR A 443 -6.36 -12.54 -11.79
CA THR A 443 -5.43 -13.26 -10.91
C THR A 443 -6.13 -14.05 -9.79
N ALA A 444 -7.33 -13.61 -9.40
CA ALA A 444 -8.20 -14.23 -8.41
C ALA A 444 -9.69 -13.92 -8.73
N PRO A 445 -10.66 -14.69 -8.18
CA PRO A 445 -12.03 -14.61 -8.66
C PRO A 445 -12.67 -13.26 -8.33
N THR A 446 -13.08 -12.52 -9.36
CA THR A 446 -13.45 -11.12 -9.24
C THR A 446 -14.62 -10.76 -10.15
N THR A 447 -15.34 -9.71 -9.78
CA THR A 447 -16.18 -8.95 -10.70
C THR A 447 -15.39 -7.76 -11.23
N ALA A 448 -15.15 -7.69 -12.53
CA ALA A 448 -14.45 -6.60 -13.19
C ALA A 448 -15.40 -5.74 -14.03
N LEU A 449 -15.11 -4.44 -14.13
CA LEU A 449 -15.77 -3.50 -15.03
C LEU A 449 -14.83 -3.20 -16.20
N MET A 450 -15.25 -3.53 -17.42
CA MET A 450 -14.48 -3.35 -18.64
C MET A 450 -15.12 -2.30 -19.55
N THR A 451 -14.31 -1.44 -20.17
CA THR A 451 -14.76 -0.44 -21.15
C THR A 451 -13.84 -0.40 -22.36
N LEU A 452 -14.43 -0.43 -23.56
CA LEU A 452 -13.75 -0.20 -24.83
C LEU A 452 -13.92 1.26 -25.24
N GLU A 453 -12.84 1.94 -25.57
CA GLU A 453 -12.87 3.23 -26.26
C GLU A 453 -12.19 3.12 -27.62
N VAL A 454 -12.75 3.83 -28.61
CA VAL A 454 -12.23 3.87 -29.97
C VAL A 454 -12.11 5.32 -30.40
N SER A 455 -10.92 5.71 -30.85
CA SER A 455 -10.64 7.08 -31.28
C SER A 455 -10.00 7.12 -32.68
N PRO A 456 -10.02 8.27 -33.37
CA PRO A 456 -9.40 8.39 -34.68
C PRO A 456 -7.91 7.99 -34.66
N PRO A 457 -7.39 7.42 -35.75
CA PRO A 457 -6.02 6.93 -35.81
C PRO A 457 -5.02 8.09 -35.65
N THR A 458 -4.02 7.90 -34.80
CA THR A 458 -2.89 8.84 -34.64
C THR A 458 -1.61 8.26 -35.26
N ALA A 459 -0.64 9.13 -35.54
CA ALA A 459 0.70 8.69 -35.92
C ALA A 459 1.50 8.30 -34.67
N PRO A 460 2.36 7.27 -34.72
CA PRO A 460 3.16 6.85 -33.58
C PRO A 460 4.05 7.98 -33.10
N PRO A 461 4.23 8.13 -31.77
CA PRO A 461 5.27 8.96 -31.21
C PRO A 461 6.63 8.64 -31.85
N LEU A 462 7.52 9.63 -31.94
CA LEU A 462 8.83 9.41 -32.56
C LEU A 462 9.72 8.50 -31.70
N ASP A 463 9.52 8.57 -30.40
CA ASP A 463 10.14 7.77 -29.35
C ASP A 463 9.48 6.40 -29.14
N ASP A 464 8.39 6.07 -29.83
CA ASP A 464 7.69 4.79 -29.67
C ASP A 464 8.51 3.58 -30.09
N ASN A 465 9.53 3.76 -30.94
CA ASN A 465 10.40 2.67 -31.37
C ASN A 465 11.87 3.08 -31.46
N CYS A 466 12.75 2.08 -31.40
CA CYS A 466 14.20 2.31 -31.47
C CYS A 466 14.72 2.85 -32.81
N ALA A 467 13.99 2.70 -33.92
CA ALA A 467 14.45 3.16 -35.22
C ALA A 467 14.29 4.68 -35.38
N SER A 468 13.20 5.27 -34.87
CA SER A 468 12.91 6.71 -34.92
C SER A 468 13.27 7.48 -33.65
N ALA A 469 13.76 6.79 -32.61
CA ALA A 469 14.15 7.31 -31.32
C ALA A 469 14.83 8.71 -31.38
N PRO A 470 14.21 9.75 -30.80
CA PRO A 470 14.80 11.09 -30.74
C PRO A 470 16.02 11.12 -29.80
N PRO A 471 16.94 12.09 -29.96
CA PRO A 471 18.14 12.14 -29.13
C PRO A 471 17.82 12.57 -27.69
N ILE A 472 18.43 11.90 -26.71
CA ILE A 472 18.51 12.37 -25.32
C ILE A 472 19.87 13.01 -25.07
N ALA A 473 19.87 14.23 -24.51
CA ALA A 473 21.12 14.88 -24.14
C ALA A 473 21.68 14.26 -22.84
N PRO A 474 22.98 13.96 -22.78
CA PRO A 474 23.60 13.48 -21.54
C PRO A 474 23.41 14.46 -20.39
N ASN A 475 23.19 13.92 -19.20
CA ASN A 475 23.06 14.65 -17.93
C ASN A 475 21.85 15.60 -17.84
N THR A 476 20.89 15.50 -18.77
CA THR A 476 19.62 16.24 -18.70
C THR A 476 18.48 15.30 -18.34
N THR A 477 17.54 15.78 -17.54
CA THR A 477 16.29 15.08 -17.26
C THR A 477 15.26 15.47 -18.31
N ILE A 478 14.55 14.48 -18.85
CA ILE A 478 13.41 14.66 -19.75
C ILE A 478 12.17 14.04 -19.13
N ASP A 479 11.01 14.63 -19.40
CA ASP A 479 9.71 14.02 -19.14
C ASP A 479 9.34 13.15 -20.35
N VAL A 480 8.95 11.90 -20.11
CA VAL A 480 8.57 10.95 -21.14
C VAL A 480 7.07 10.67 -21.01
N PRO A 481 6.23 11.30 -21.86
CA PRO A 481 4.80 11.05 -21.84
C PRO A 481 4.52 9.71 -22.54
N LEU A 482 4.35 8.63 -21.78
CA LEU A 482 4.05 7.29 -22.32
C LEU A 482 2.60 7.14 -22.86
N ALA A 483 1.82 8.23 -22.85
CA ALA A 483 0.49 8.23 -23.46
C ALA A 483 0.58 8.00 -24.97
N GLY A 484 -0.13 6.98 -25.46
CA GLY A 484 -0.18 6.63 -26.88
C GLY A 484 1.05 5.89 -27.39
N HIS A 485 1.92 5.42 -26.49
CA HIS A 485 3.02 4.50 -26.79
C HIS A 485 2.55 3.04 -26.71
N GLN A 486 3.29 2.13 -27.34
CA GLN A 486 3.03 0.69 -27.32
C GLN A 486 4.19 -0.05 -26.64
N ASP A 487 3.98 -1.33 -26.28
CA ASP A 487 5.09 -2.25 -25.96
C ASP A 487 5.64 -2.80 -27.29
N ASP A 488 6.57 -2.06 -27.90
CA ASP A 488 7.19 -2.43 -29.18
C ASP A 488 8.71 -2.68 -29.08
N THR A 489 9.31 -2.36 -27.93
CA THR A 489 10.73 -2.58 -27.61
C THR A 489 10.96 -3.40 -26.33
N GLY A 490 10.93 -4.72 -26.45
CA GLY A 490 11.17 -5.63 -25.31
C GLY A 490 12.65 -5.79 -24.92
N ILE A 491 13.24 -4.83 -24.20
CA ILE A 491 14.62 -4.98 -23.67
C ILE A 491 14.67 -5.31 -22.18
N CYS A 492 13.76 -4.79 -21.36
CA CYS A 492 13.79 -4.99 -19.92
C CYS A 492 12.75 -5.99 -19.47
N LEU A 493 11.49 -5.58 -19.41
CA LEU A 493 10.36 -6.40 -19.04
C LEU A 493 9.37 -6.47 -20.20
N PRO A 494 9.03 -7.67 -20.68
CA PRO A 494 7.99 -7.82 -21.70
C PRO A 494 6.63 -7.42 -21.12
N GLY A 495 5.78 -6.80 -21.92
CA GLY A 495 4.41 -6.41 -21.55
C GLY A 495 4.29 -5.02 -20.94
N MET A 496 5.30 -4.14 -21.06
CA MET A 496 5.28 -2.78 -20.53
C MET A 496 5.31 -1.75 -21.64
N VAL A 497 4.54 -0.66 -21.49
CA VAL A 497 4.54 0.44 -22.45
C VAL A 497 5.91 1.11 -22.44
N ASP A 498 6.50 1.32 -23.61
CA ASP A 498 7.89 1.75 -23.69
C ASP A 498 8.12 2.99 -24.55
N ALA A 499 9.28 3.62 -24.34
CA ALA A 499 9.78 4.68 -25.20
C ALA A 499 11.30 4.62 -25.29
N ALA A 500 11.84 4.83 -26.49
CA ALA A 500 13.24 4.76 -26.82
C ALA A 500 13.82 6.12 -27.21
N TYR A 501 15.00 6.43 -26.65
CA TYR A 501 15.76 7.65 -26.93
C TYR A 501 17.20 7.32 -27.36
N GLU A 502 17.70 8.00 -28.40
CA GLU A 502 19.07 7.83 -28.87
C GLU A 502 20.08 8.50 -27.92
N LEU A 503 21.00 7.70 -27.39
CA LEU A 503 22.15 8.17 -26.61
C LEU A 503 23.45 7.91 -27.38
N VAL A 504 24.12 8.98 -27.78
CA VAL A 504 25.42 8.90 -28.49
C VAL A 504 26.57 9.06 -27.50
N LEU A 505 27.42 8.05 -27.43
CA LEU A 505 28.64 8.04 -26.62
C LEU A 505 29.86 8.30 -27.53
N PRO A 506 30.54 9.47 -27.42
CA PRO A 506 31.67 9.81 -28.28
C PRO A 506 32.96 9.05 -27.91
N GLU A 507 33.05 8.54 -26.69
CA GLU A 507 34.16 7.75 -26.17
C GLU A 507 33.66 6.70 -25.18
N ALA A 508 34.55 5.82 -24.71
CA ALA A 508 34.19 4.86 -23.67
C ALA A 508 33.73 5.60 -22.40
N SER A 509 32.51 5.30 -21.94
CA SER A 509 31.80 6.10 -20.94
C SER A 509 31.18 5.23 -19.84
N ASP A 510 31.04 5.80 -18.64
CA ASP A 510 30.22 5.23 -17.57
C ASP A 510 28.82 5.82 -17.66
N VAL A 511 27.82 4.95 -17.78
CA VAL A 511 26.40 5.33 -17.95
C VAL A 511 25.64 4.91 -16.70
N LEU A 512 24.88 5.86 -16.14
CA LEU A 512 23.88 5.63 -15.11
C LEU A 512 22.56 6.18 -15.65
N LEU A 513 21.59 5.30 -15.85
CA LEU A 513 20.23 5.67 -16.18
C LEU A 513 19.41 5.71 -14.90
N VAL A 514 18.64 6.77 -14.74
CA VAL A 514 17.73 6.96 -13.62
C VAL A 514 16.35 7.25 -14.19
N GLU A 515 15.39 6.43 -13.80
CA GLU A 515 13.98 6.61 -14.10
C GLU A 515 13.20 6.90 -12.82
N ARG A 516 12.36 7.92 -12.85
CA ARG A 516 11.38 8.21 -11.79
C ARG A 516 10.01 7.89 -12.31
N ILE A 517 9.35 6.94 -11.67
CA ILE A 517 8.02 6.48 -12.02
C ILE A 517 6.94 7.21 -11.24
N SER A 518 5.72 7.15 -11.77
CA SER A 518 4.51 7.60 -11.10
C SER A 518 4.17 6.67 -9.91
N GLN A 519 3.49 7.20 -8.89
CA GLN A 519 3.14 6.42 -7.70
C GLN A 519 2.18 5.27 -8.05
N GLY A 520 2.47 4.07 -7.56
CA GLY A 520 1.65 2.87 -7.80
C GLY A 520 1.92 2.17 -9.12
N ASP A 521 2.89 2.64 -9.90
CA ASP A 521 3.33 2.02 -11.14
C ASP A 521 4.56 1.11 -10.90
N THR A 522 4.91 0.30 -11.90
CA THR A 522 6.19 -0.42 -11.98
C THR A 522 6.89 0.00 -13.26
N GLY A 523 8.14 0.39 -13.18
CA GLY A 523 8.90 0.79 -14.37
C GLY A 523 10.10 -0.10 -14.64
N ALA A 524 10.71 0.13 -15.80
CA ALA A 524 12.01 -0.41 -16.12
C ALA A 524 12.83 0.55 -16.99
N ILE A 525 14.13 0.62 -16.71
CA ILE A 525 15.06 1.46 -17.46
C ILE A 525 16.24 0.64 -17.95
N GLY A 526 16.52 0.74 -19.25
CA GLY A 526 17.54 -0.05 -19.90
C GLY A 526 18.37 0.72 -20.91
N LEU A 527 19.57 0.19 -21.18
CA LEU A 527 20.41 0.60 -22.29
C LEU A 527 20.51 -0.55 -23.27
N SER A 528 20.23 -0.27 -24.54
CA SER A 528 20.26 -1.24 -25.64
C SER A 528 21.09 -0.75 -26.82
N LYS A 529 21.51 -1.68 -27.68
CA LYS A 529 22.04 -1.36 -29.01
C LYS A 529 20.92 -0.78 -29.89
N PRO A 530 21.25 -0.16 -31.04
CA PRO A 530 20.25 0.51 -31.88
C PRO A 530 19.06 -0.34 -32.36
N GLY A 531 19.18 -1.68 -32.33
CA GLY A 531 18.13 -2.58 -32.80
C GLY A 531 16.99 -2.83 -31.80
N CYS A 532 17.28 -2.83 -30.49
CA CYS A 532 16.33 -3.16 -29.41
C CYS A 532 15.47 -4.42 -29.62
N ALA A 533 15.88 -5.34 -30.50
CA ALA A 533 14.97 -6.36 -31.00
C ALA A 533 14.86 -7.57 -30.06
N ASP A 534 15.93 -7.85 -29.30
CA ASP A 534 15.97 -9.00 -28.39
C ASP A 534 17.01 -8.81 -27.27
N ALA A 535 17.06 -9.78 -26.37
CA ALA A 535 17.99 -9.80 -25.24
C ALA A 535 19.47 -9.71 -25.62
N SER A 536 19.86 -9.93 -26.88
CA SER A 536 21.24 -9.79 -27.36
C SER A 536 21.64 -8.33 -27.65
N ASP A 537 20.67 -7.43 -27.82
CA ASP A 537 20.88 -6.00 -27.94
C ASP A 537 20.97 -5.31 -26.58
N LYS A 538 20.44 -5.93 -25.53
CA LYS A 538 20.51 -5.45 -24.14
C LYS A 538 21.95 -5.29 -23.64
N VAL A 539 22.27 -4.08 -23.15
CA VAL A 539 23.54 -3.75 -22.50
C VAL A 539 23.41 -3.77 -20.98
N MET A 540 22.34 -3.18 -20.46
CA MET A 540 21.96 -3.20 -19.04
C MET A 540 20.46 -2.93 -18.91
N CYS A 541 19.90 -3.34 -17.77
CA CYS A 541 18.50 -3.18 -17.45
C CYS A 541 18.30 -3.23 -15.93
N ALA A 542 17.36 -2.46 -15.41
CA ALA A 542 16.82 -2.58 -14.07
C ALA A 542 15.31 -2.27 -14.09
N TRP A 543 14.56 -2.86 -13.16
CA TRP A 543 13.13 -2.63 -12.98
C TRP A 543 12.82 -2.68 -11.48
N ASP A 544 11.83 -1.90 -11.06
CA ASP A 544 11.37 -1.87 -9.68
C ASP A 544 9.97 -1.22 -9.61
N ALA A 545 9.25 -1.47 -8.52
CA ALA A 545 8.08 -0.69 -8.14
C ALA A 545 8.45 0.52 -7.27
N ASP A 546 9.70 0.55 -6.76
CA ASP A 546 10.23 1.65 -5.97
C ASP A 546 10.97 2.68 -6.83
N SER A 547 10.52 3.94 -6.77
CA SER A 547 11.14 5.08 -7.47
C SER A 547 12.30 5.67 -6.64
N PRO A 548 13.48 6.00 -7.23
CA PRO A 548 13.83 5.85 -8.63
C PRO A 548 14.47 4.50 -8.97
N ILE A 549 14.20 4.01 -10.19
CA ILE A 549 14.82 2.82 -10.78
C ILE A 549 16.15 3.22 -11.42
N ARG A 550 17.18 2.40 -11.24
CA ARG A 550 18.55 2.74 -11.63
C ARG A 550 19.26 1.60 -12.32
N ALA A 551 19.82 1.87 -13.50
CA ALA A 551 20.65 0.93 -14.25
C ALA A 551 22.02 1.55 -14.55
N ALA A 552 23.09 0.91 -14.10
CA ALA A 552 24.45 1.39 -14.27
C ALA A 552 25.34 0.41 -15.06
N LYS A 553 26.16 0.94 -15.97
CA LYS A 553 27.19 0.18 -16.68
C LYS A 553 28.44 1.04 -16.87
N HIS A 554 29.57 0.49 -16.43
CA HIS A 554 30.87 1.13 -16.59
C HIS A 554 31.55 0.71 -17.90
N ALA A 555 32.38 1.60 -18.43
CA ALA A 555 33.18 1.37 -19.64
C ALA A 555 32.37 0.91 -20.86
N VAL A 556 31.17 1.48 -21.06
CA VAL A 556 30.38 1.28 -22.29
C VAL A 556 31.17 1.86 -23.47
N PRO A 557 31.44 1.09 -24.54
CA PRO A 557 32.18 1.57 -25.70
C PRO A 557 31.56 2.80 -26.37
N ALA A 558 32.35 3.52 -27.15
CA ALA A 558 31.83 4.58 -28.01
C ALA A 558 30.85 3.99 -29.04
N GLY A 559 29.73 4.66 -29.28
CA GLY A 559 28.68 4.17 -30.16
C GLY A 559 27.35 4.92 -30.00
N SER A 560 26.37 4.52 -30.79
CA SER A 560 24.96 4.92 -30.60
C SER A 560 24.23 3.81 -29.87
N TYR A 561 23.44 4.19 -28.87
CA TYR A 561 22.66 3.32 -28.01
C TYR A 561 21.22 3.83 -27.91
N ARG A 562 20.36 3.04 -27.27
CA ARG A 562 18.98 3.38 -26.95
C ARG A 562 18.78 3.30 -25.46
N VAL A 563 18.32 4.41 -24.88
CA VAL A 563 17.77 4.46 -23.53
C VAL A 563 16.29 4.11 -23.70
N VAL A 564 15.88 2.97 -23.15
CA VAL A 564 14.48 2.53 -23.19
C VAL A 564 13.92 2.65 -21.78
N ALA A 565 12.87 3.45 -21.64
CA ALA A 565 12.08 3.60 -20.43
C ALA A 565 10.75 2.87 -20.63
N GLU A 566 10.34 2.11 -19.62
CA GLU A 566 9.18 1.24 -19.65
C GLU A 566 8.31 1.54 -18.42
N SER A 567 6.99 1.50 -18.59
CA SER A 567 5.99 1.62 -17.53
C SER A 567 4.92 0.54 -17.70
N ALA A 568 4.63 -0.18 -16.62
CA ALA A 568 3.61 -1.22 -16.61
C ALA A 568 2.21 -0.66 -16.89
N LEU A 569 1.92 0.55 -16.41
CA LEU A 569 0.62 1.21 -16.53
C LEU A 569 0.59 2.34 -17.58
N GLY A 570 1.65 2.49 -18.39
CA GLY A 570 1.79 3.58 -19.37
C GLY A 570 1.75 4.98 -18.76
N GLN A 571 2.08 5.11 -17.47
CA GLN A 571 2.09 6.40 -16.77
C GLN A 571 3.32 7.21 -17.17
N PRO A 572 3.28 8.56 -17.09
CA PRO A 572 4.44 9.37 -17.40
C PRO A 572 5.60 9.07 -16.44
N VAL A 573 6.82 9.06 -16.99
CA VAL A 573 8.06 8.86 -16.24
C VAL A 573 9.04 9.99 -16.50
N GLN A 574 10.03 10.18 -15.62
CA GLN A 574 11.16 11.07 -15.87
C GLN A 574 12.45 10.28 -16.04
N VAL A 575 13.16 10.54 -17.13
CA VAL A 575 14.40 9.82 -17.47
C VAL A 575 15.59 10.76 -17.42
N THR A 576 16.67 10.31 -16.81
CA THR A 576 17.96 11.00 -16.86
C THR A 576 19.06 10.02 -17.25
N ALA A 577 19.78 10.31 -18.34
CA ALA A 577 20.95 9.55 -18.75
C ALA A 577 22.22 10.26 -18.29
N PHE A 578 22.74 9.90 -17.12
CA PHE A 578 24.01 10.43 -16.66
C PHE A 578 25.15 9.75 -17.41
N VAL A 579 26.04 10.56 -17.99
CA VAL A 579 27.20 10.07 -18.76
C VAL A 579 28.43 10.84 -18.34
N ARG A 580 29.50 10.08 -18.07
CA ARG A 580 30.85 10.61 -17.95
C ARG A 580 31.83 9.71 -18.67
N LYS A 581 33.03 10.22 -18.95
CA LYS A 581 34.14 9.40 -19.43
C LYS A 581 34.42 8.24 -18.47
N ALA A 582 34.66 7.06 -19.01
CA ALA A 582 34.95 5.87 -18.21
C ALA A 582 36.24 6.06 -17.40
N VAL A 583 36.15 5.80 -16.11
CA VAL A 583 37.28 5.86 -15.17
C VAL A 583 37.34 4.57 -14.34
N ALA A 584 38.56 4.13 -14.01
CA ALA A 584 38.73 3.02 -13.08
C ALA A 584 38.31 3.46 -11.66
N PRO A 585 37.78 2.55 -10.83
CA PRO A 585 37.47 2.85 -9.44
C PRO A 585 38.74 3.28 -8.70
N THR A 586 38.65 4.40 -7.99
CA THR A 586 39.69 4.88 -7.08
C THR A 586 39.51 4.22 -5.74
N LEU A 587 40.56 3.57 -5.23
CA LEU A 587 40.53 2.90 -3.94
C LEU A 587 40.68 3.93 -2.80
N VAL A 588 39.73 3.92 -1.87
CA VAL A 588 39.75 4.69 -0.63
C VAL A 588 40.25 3.76 0.48
N VAL A 589 41.45 4.05 0.99
CA VAL A 589 42.17 3.16 1.93
C VAL A 589 42.13 3.66 3.37
N PHE A 590 42.23 4.98 3.56
CA PHE A 590 42.26 5.65 4.86
C PHE A 590 41.42 6.91 4.74
N ALA A 591 40.22 6.88 5.29
CA ALA A 591 39.24 7.96 5.26
C ALA A 591 38.36 7.86 6.51
N GLU A 592 38.98 7.62 7.66
CA GLU A 592 38.29 7.21 8.89
C GLU A 592 37.70 8.39 9.65
N SER A 593 38.25 9.59 9.45
CA SER A 593 37.85 10.78 10.17
C SER A 593 37.88 12.02 9.30
N CYS A 594 37.40 13.11 9.86
CA CYS A 594 37.53 14.44 9.28
C CYS A 594 38.96 14.89 8.96
N ALA A 595 39.97 14.35 9.65
CA ALA A 595 41.37 14.74 9.46
C ALA A 595 41.99 14.11 8.21
N ASP A 596 41.47 12.97 7.79
CA ASP A 596 41.93 12.16 6.67
C ASP A 596 40.83 11.95 5.62
N ALA A 597 39.80 12.80 5.63
CA ALA A 597 38.69 12.73 4.69
C ALA A 597 39.19 12.72 3.23
N PHE A 598 38.73 11.75 2.45
CA PHE A 598 39.20 11.55 1.09
C PHE A 598 38.57 12.58 0.14
N GLU A 599 39.40 13.33 -0.58
CA GLU A 599 38.95 14.38 -1.50
C GLU A 599 38.39 13.79 -2.81
N ILE A 600 37.10 14.02 -3.06
CA ILE A 600 36.42 13.75 -4.33
C ILE A 600 36.72 14.92 -5.28
N PRO A 601 37.19 14.66 -6.52
CA PRO A 601 37.31 15.70 -7.53
C PRO A 601 35.98 16.41 -7.79
N GLU A 602 36.00 17.71 -8.06
CA GLU A 602 34.78 18.47 -8.36
C GLU A 602 34.01 17.93 -9.59
N THR A 603 34.68 17.14 -10.45
CA THR A 603 34.05 16.43 -11.59
C THR A 603 33.35 15.12 -11.20
N GLY A 604 33.39 14.73 -9.92
CA GLY A 604 32.98 13.42 -9.45
C GLY A 604 33.99 12.31 -9.77
N GLY A 605 33.58 11.06 -9.60
CA GLY A 605 34.41 9.87 -9.83
C GLY A 605 33.74 8.57 -9.38
N PHE A 606 34.42 7.44 -9.61
CA PHE A 606 34.00 6.14 -9.09
C PHE A 606 34.97 5.72 -7.97
N PHE A 607 34.44 5.36 -6.81
CA PHE A 607 35.21 5.05 -5.61
C PHE A 607 34.84 3.69 -5.05
N GLN A 608 35.79 3.04 -4.41
CA GLN A 608 35.55 1.79 -3.68
C GLN A 608 36.35 1.80 -2.37
N GLY A 609 35.78 1.22 -1.33
CA GLY A 609 36.39 1.12 -0.01
C GLY A 609 35.75 0.04 0.83
N THR A 610 35.98 0.07 2.15
CA THR A 610 35.34 -0.84 3.08
C THR A 610 35.21 -0.20 4.46
N THR A 611 34.01 -0.27 5.04
CA THR A 611 33.74 0.13 6.42
C THR A 611 34.04 -1.00 7.42
N ALA A 612 34.27 -2.23 6.96
CA ALA A 612 34.44 -3.39 7.85
C ALA A 612 35.61 -3.30 8.85
N ASN A 613 36.60 -2.44 8.57
CA ASN A 613 37.72 -2.18 9.49
C ASN A 613 37.76 -0.72 9.96
N ALA A 614 36.68 0.02 9.71
CA ALA A 614 36.57 1.40 10.11
C ALA A 614 36.15 1.54 11.59
N ILE A 615 36.20 2.76 12.11
CA ILE A 615 35.76 3.07 13.48
C ILE A 615 34.51 3.98 13.39
N PRO A 616 33.48 3.74 14.21
CA PRO A 616 32.33 4.64 14.30
C PRO A 616 32.72 5.97 14.96
N HIS A 617 32.44 7.08 14.29
CA HIS A 617 32.75 8.44 14.71
C HIS A 617 31.55 9.38 14.64
N TYR A 618 30.63 9.18 13.70
CA TYR A 618 29.58 10.17 13.42
C TYR A 618 28.19 9.52 13.35
N ASN A 619 27.27 9.97 14.18
CA ASN A 619 25.86 9.59 14.02
C ASN A 619 25.29 10.14 12.71
N ALA A 620 24.40 9.42 12.05
CA ALA A 620 23.61 9.91 10.92
C ALA A 620 22.11 9.98 11.28
N GLY A 621 21.43 11.06 10.86
CA GLY A 621 20.04 11.34 11.22
C GLY A 621 19.01 10.35 10.69
N CYS A 622 19.35 9.56 9.66
CA CYS A 622 18.48 8.52 9.09
C CYS A 622 18.85 7.10 9.53
N ASP A 623 19.72 6.94 10.52
CA ASP A 623 20.06 5.62 11.08
C ASP A 623 19.01 5.14 12.11
N GLN A 624 19.09 3.86 12.49
CA GLN A 624 18.21 3.25 13.47
C GLN A 624 18.39 3.86 14.87
N GLY A 625 17.28 4.15 15.55
CA GLY A 625 17.33 4.56 16.96
C GLY A 625 17.84 3.46 17.89
N GLY A 626 18.58 3.83 18.94
CA GLY A 626 19.07 2.91 19.97
C GLY A 626 20.42 2.25 19.67
N VAL A 627 21.11 2.65 18.60
CA VAL A 627 22.52 2.32 18.35
C VAL A 627 23.45 3.15 19.24
N ASP A 628 24.68 2.65 19.46
CA ASP A 628 25.71 3.35 20.22
C ASP A 628 26.11 4.67 19.53
N GLU A 629 26.64 5.62 20.31
CA GLU A 629 27.13 6.89 19.77
C GLU A 629 28.23 6.65 18.72
N GLY A 630 28.04 7.23 17.54
CA GLY A 630 28.86 7.05 16.36
C GLY A 630 28.28 6.09 15.31
N GLY A 631 27.24 5.33 15.65
CA GLY A 631 26.58 4.41 14.70
C GLY A 631 27.46 3.24 14.29
N ALA A 632 27.33 2.80 13.03
CA ALA A 632 28.18 1.78 12.45
C ALA A 632 29.56 2.34 12.07
N PRO A 633 30.56 1.48 11.78
CA PRO A 633 31.83 1.93 11.25
C PRO A 633 31.67 2.79 9.99
N ASP A 634 32.22 4.01 10.00
CA ASP A 634 32.02 4.99 8.92
C ASP A 634 33.32 5.42 8.23
N GLN A 635 33.18 5.87 6.98
CA GLN A 635 34.25 6.53 6.22
C GLN A 635 33.80 7.89 5.70
N MET A 636 34.69 8.87 5.74
CA MET A 636 34.43 10.27 5.43
C MET A 636 35.10 10.70 4.14
N LEU A 637 34.30 11.16 3.17
CA LEU A 637 34.78 11.78 1.94
C LEU A 637 34.47 13.28 1.95
N LYS A 638 35.16 14.05 1.11
CA LYS A 638 34.98 15.50 1.01
C LYS A 638 34.81 15.91 -0.45
N LEU A 639 33.83 16.78 -0.71
CA LEU A 639 33.57 17.36 -2.03
C LEU A 639 33.52 18.89 -1.91
N THR A 640 34.29 19.59 -2.72
CA THR A 640 34.25 21.05 -2.79
C THR A 640 33.65 21.49 -4.12
N LEU A 641 32.59 22.31 -4.07
CA LEU A 641 31.89 22.84 -5.23
C LEU A 641 32.14 24.34 -5.36
N ALA A 642 32.63 24.79 -6.50
CA ALA A 642 32.89 26.20 -6.79
C ALA A 642 31.64 26.96 -7.25
N SER A 643 30.61 26.25 -7.68
CA SER A 643 29.32 26.79 -8.15
C SER A 643 28.20 25.83 -7.78
N PRO A 644 26.92 26.25 -7.83
CA PRO A 644 25.80 25.34 -7.68
C PRO A 644 25.86 24.19 -8.70
N LYS A 645 25.68 22.95 -8.24
CA LYS A 645 25.72 21.72 -9.05
C LYS A 645 24.59 20.79 -8.67
N ARG A 646 24.24 19.88 -9.57
CA ARG A 646 23.50 18.65 -9.25
C ARG A 646 24.51 17.55 -8.96
N VAL A 647 24.39 16.91 -7.80
CA VAL A 647 25.28 15.85 -7.33
C VAL A 647 24.48 14.58 -7.11
N VAL A 648 24.85 13.53 -7.85
CA VAL A 648 24.28 12.20 -7.73
C VAL A 648 25.28 11.28 -7.04
N LEU A 649 24.82 10.57 -6.02
CA LEU A 649 25.58 9.62 -5.22
C LEU A 649 24.86 8.28 -5.30
N ASP A 650 25.51 7.27 -5.87
CA ASP A 650 24.94 5.94 -6.07
C ASP A 650 25.85 4.86 -5.48
N MET A 651 25.32 4.08 -4.53
CA MET A 651 26.02 2.96 -3.89
C MET A 651 25.64 1.57 -4.38
N ALA A 652 24.93 1.45 -5.51
CA ALA A 652 24.51 0.19 -6.09
C ALA A 652 25.71 -0.76 -6.27
N GLY A 653 25.51 -2.04 -5.92
CA GLY A 653 26.55 -3.07 -5.92
C GLY A 653 27.39 -3.16 -4.62
N SER A 654 27.14 -2.31 -3.63
CA SER A 654 27.75 -2.44 -2.29
C SER A 654 27.29 -3.70 -1.54
N GLY A 655 28.14 -4.20 -0.64
CA GLY A 655 27.99 -5.53 -0.02
C GLY A 655 27.10 -5.61 1.23
N TYR A 656 26.53 -4.50 1.68
CA TYR A 656 25.81 -4.38 2.95
C TYR A 656 24.68 -3.33 2.84
N SER A 657 23.81 -3.22 3.84
CA SER A 657 22.76 -2.19 3.88
C SER A 657 23.42 -0.84 4.14
N THR A 658 23.58 -0.06 3.07
CA THR A 658 24.35 1.18 3.12
C THR A 658 23.54 2.32 3.71
N LEU A 659 24.24 3.30 4.26
CA LEU A 659 23.73 4.60 4.65
C LEU A 659 24.66 5.67 4.07
N LEU A 660 24.09 6.64 3.36
CA LEU A 660 24.79 7.85 2.93
C LEU A 660 24.27 9.04 3.72
N ASP A 661 25.16 9.89 4.20
CA ASP A 661 24.79 11.19 4.76
C ASP A 661 25.69 12.31 4.21
N VAL A 662 25.06 13.32 3.60
CA VAL A 662 25.71 14.48 3.01
C VAL A 662 25.58 15.66 3.94
N ARG A 663 26.72 16.22 4.34
CA ARG A 663 26.82 17.31 5.30
C ARG A 663 27.48 18.53 4.68
N LYS A 664 26.98 19.73 4.97
CA LYS A 664 27.50 21.02 4.50
C LYS A 664 28.22 21.75 5.62
N GLY A 665 29.41 22.27 5.34
CA GLY A 665 30.10 23.15 6.28
C GLY A 665 31.57 23.33 5.93
N PRO A 666 32.17 24.49 6.27
CA PRO A 666 33.61 24.68 6.10
C PRO A 666 34.43 23.84 7.09
N ALA A 667 33.83 23.42 8.20
CA ALA A 667 34.40 22.51 9.18
C ALA A 667 33.69 21.15 9.11
N CYS A 668 34.46 20.08 9.27
CA CYS A 668 33.98 18.70 9.28
C CYS A 668 33.44 18.31 10.67
N PRO A 669 32.38 17.48 10.79
CA PRO A 669 31.64 16.85 9.69
C PRO A 669 30.64 17.77 8.98
N GLY A 670 30.42 18.99 9.49
CA GLY A 670 29.42 19.91 8.96
C GLY A 670 28.02 19.65 9.55
N ALA A 671 27.01 20.30 8.98
CA ALA A 671 25.61 20.05 9.31
C ALA A 671 24.95 19.22 8.21
N GLU A 672 24.12 18.23 8.57
CA GLU A 672 23.38 17.43 7.59
C GLU A 672 22.58 18.31 6.63
N VAL A 673 22.68 17.97 5.34
CA VAL A 673 21.88 18.61 4.30
C VAL A 673 20.47 18.05 4.41
N THR A 674 19.46 18.92 4.27
CA THR A 674 18.06 18.49 4.21
C THR A 674 17.86 17.47 3.08
N GLN A 675 17.24 16.32 3.39
CA GLN A 675 17.12 15.18 2.48
C GLN A 675 18.47 14.63 1.96
N GLY A 676 19.56 14.92 2.66
CA GLY A 676 20.92 14.47 2.35
C GLY A 676 21.30 13.13 2.98
N CYS A 677 20.38 12.48 3.72
CA CYS A 677 20.59 11.20 4.36
C CYS A 677 19.69 10.14 3.71
N ALA A 678 20.26 9.02 3.25
CA ALA A 678 19.53 7.94 2.60
C ALA A 678 20.06 6.56 2.98
N VAL A 679 19.15 5.72 3.46
CA VAL A 679 19.37 4.29 3.67
C VAL A 679 19.03 3.53 2.40
N GLY A 680 19.78 2.47 2.10
CA GLY A 680 19.41 1.59 1.00
C GLY A 680 19.73 0.12 1.22
N TYR A 681 18.76 -0.71 0.86
CA TYR A 681 18.79 -2.15 1.04
C TYR A 681 19.15 -2.87 -0.27
N ASN A 682 19.33 -4.17 -0.20
CA ASN A 682 19.59 -4.97 -1.39
C ASN A 682 18.34 -5.01 -2.28
N PRO A 683 18.45 -4.81 -3.61
CA PRO A 683 19.67 -4.63 -4.41
C PRO A 683 20.11 -3.17 -4.65
N SER A 684 19.22 -2.20 -4.44
CA SER A 684 19.39 -0.82 -4.92
C SER A 684 20.45 -0.02 -4.15
N ARG A 685 20.63 -0.27 -2.85
CA ARG A 685 21.54 0.50 -1.96
C ARG A 685 21.23 1.99 -1.93
N SER A 686 21.99 2.75 -1.13
CA SER A 686 21.74 4.18 -0.90
C SER A 686 21.89 4.99 -2.17
N PHE A 687 21.00 5.96 -2.36
CA PHE A 687 20.98 6.86 -3.50
C PHE A 687 20.56 8.26 -3.09
N LEU A 688 21.27 9.26 -3.60
CA LEU A 688 20.94 10.67 -3.41
C LEU A 688 21.11 11.41 -4.74
N ASP A 689 20.16 12.28 -5.09
CA ASP A 689 20.20 13.19 -6.23
C ASP A 689 19.88 14.59 -5.73
N LEU A 690 20.93 15.37 -5.45
CA LEU A 690 20.84 16.62 -4.69
C LEU A 690 21.21 17.81 -5.56
N LYS A 691 20.50 18.93 -5.39
CA LYS A 691 20.93 20.24 -5.89
C LYS A 691 21.68 20.96 -4.78
N LEU A 692 22.99 21.10 -4.93
CA LEU A 692 23.89 21.64 -3.91
C LEU A 692 24.47 22.98 -4.38
N ASP A 693 24.43 24.00 -3.51
CA ASP A 693 25.12 25.28 -3.75
C ASP A 693 26.64 25.11 -3.75
N ALA A 694 27.35 26.16 -4.17
CA ALA A 694 28.79 26.28 -3.92
C ALA A 694 29.11 26.13 -2.42
N GLY A 695 30.14 25.35 -2.09
CA GLY A 695 30.49 25.06 -0.71
C GLY A 695 31.37 23.84 -0.54
N VAL A 696 31.67 23.53 0.72
CA VAL A 696 32.36 22.31 1.13
C VAL A 696 31.33 21.35 1.73
N TYR A 697 31.35 20.13 1.23
CA TYR A 697 30.48 19.03 1.63
C TYR A 697 31.31 17.85 2.10
N PHE A 698 30.78 17.13 3.07
CA PHE A 698 31.31 15.88 3.57
C PHE A 698 30.30 14.77 3.29
N ILE A 699 30.78 13.65 2.77
CA ILE A 699 29.95 12.48 2.45
C ILE A 699 30.38 11.38 3.40
N GLN A 700 29.52 11.11 4.38
CA GLN A 700 29.64 9.99 5.30
C GLN A 700 29.11 8.74 4.63
N ILE A 701 29.96 7.73 4.53
CA ILE A 701 29.63 6.38 4.07
C ILE A 701 29.56 5.51 5.32
N ASP A 702 28.38 4.95 5.57
CA ASP A 702 28.06 4.25 6.81
C ASP A 702 27.17 3.03 6.50
N GLY A 703 26.83 2.25 7.53
CA GLY A 703 25.90 1.14 7.43
C GLY A 703 24.69 1.31 8.32
N TYR A 704 23.52 0.97 7.78
CA TYR A 704 22.27 1.01 8.54
C TYR A 704 22.27 -0.08 9.60
N ALA A 705 21.86 0.25 10.83
CA ALA A 705 21.71 -0.71 11.93
C ALA A 705 22.98 -1.53 12.23
N MET A 706 24.12 -0.84 12.37
CA MET A 706 25.45 -1.42 12.68
C MET A 706 26.06 -2.31 11.57
N ASP A 707 25.46 -2.35 10.37
CA ASP A 707 25.98 -3.12 9.25
C ASP A 707 27.30 -2.52 8.72
N ALA A 708 28.14 -3.33 8.08
CA ALA A 708 29.42 -2.87 7.55
C ALA A 708 29.95 -3.82 6.47
N GLY A 709 30.76 -3.28 5.55
CA GLY A 709 31.28 -4.10 4.47
C GLY A 709 32.01 -3.33 3.37
N PRO A 710 32.34 -4.03 2.27
CA PRO A 710 32.86 -3.38 1.08
C PRO A 710 31.77 -2.52 0.43
N TRP A 711 32.14 -1.31 0.00
CA TRP A 711 31.24 -0.38 -0.67
C TRP A 711 31.81 0.12 -2.00
N PHE A 712 30.89 0.49 -2.88
CA PHE A 712 31.15 1.26 -4.10
C PHE A 712 30.36 2.57 -4.03
N LEU A 713 30.93 3.65 -4.55
CA LEU A 713 30.25 4.94 -4.65
C LEU A 713 30.53 5.57 -6.01
N ASP A 714 29.49 5.71 -6.84
CA ASP A 714 29.52 6.50 -8.06
C ASP A 714 29.04 7.93 -7.76
N VAL A 715 29.97 8.89 -7.83
CA VAL A 715 29.70 10.31 -7.64
C VAL A 715 29.67 11.00 -9.00
N ARG A 716 28.53 11.59 -9.36
CA ARG A 716 28.36 12.37 -10.59
C ARG A 716 28.03 13.80 -10.26
N VAL A 717 28.86 14.73 -10.72
CA VAL A 717 28.66 16.17 -10.54
C VAL A 717 28.37 16.77 -11.90
N VAL A 718 27.17 17.33 -12.07
CA VAL A 718 26.70 17.89 -13.33
C VAL A 718 26.19 19.32 -13.13
N ASP A 719 26.17 20.09 -14.21
CA ASP A 719 25.59 21.44 -14.20
C ASP A 719 24.07 21.37 -13.95
N LEU A 720 23.53 22.40 -13.28
CA LEU A 720 22.11 22.51 -12.96
C LEU A 720 21.23 22.81 -14.16
#